data_AF-A0A414D6V9-F1
#
_entry.id   AF-A0A414D6V9-F1
#
_cell.length_a   1.000
_cell.length_b   1.000
_cell.length_c   1.000
_cell.angle_alpha   90.00
_cell.angle_beta   90.00
_cell.angle_gamma   90.00
#
_symmetry.space_group_name_H-M   'P 1'
#
loop_
_entity.id
_entity.type
_entity.pdbx_description
1 polymer ?
#
loop_
_entity_poly.entity_id
_entity_poly.type
_entity_poly.pdbx_seq_one_letter_code
_entity_poly.pdbx_strand_id
1 'polypeptide(L)'
;MTKGFFRERKHYSLQEITDNLININMEETRRIVGILKKYGVVKAVKKNKPDFDDLSNEDIVLTDVIDSSSDIEYIFDYVGVVVIEGQVFKCYPKYIKSTEHLFENLKQVLKVIKKYNASEQLIYLFNGEDDSKIFNRLAVSIHLLETYYADGLYTNQKEIIETNGEGEILWDKTINETFAIIQNNKPYYVELQTKNTIDNDYDYFRRLHECVLTQCSRELSDAGLLELFELTEVELTQEEISDFGDASYILYRLQSEIQTQYVTRKQNLLKTIYTYIANEKTDKNDMSYSLYGTNSFNLVWEKVCADNFGSVLDKKIVDLPLSNPEWNKVEYKDKTLRKVIKSPRWRKTEFPDVEDPKVETLKPDLVCIYPVDEQKKDYCFGIYDAKYYCIDYQIHGDKAIISGQPGVGDVTKQYLYQLAFDDFIMKQGYRYVQNMFFCPDEVGDKQYGWVQMEILNHIGNKRLENIAVVKLCASKMYQLYLDNQTISEHEINQYIPDIGRQEISEQNFANRMMAYLMRITNASKMAEEKLEMKADQGKLIYPRQIKRELGAKIIYDAICPVASKAFYGFNPYEKENYGNMVAEDIGNSYGRCNQIADASIEIEKKIKELSEKELQNEKVIIDILRKCFEDKEDIASMVEGGNLEMLVEKVMELVRNLYL
;
A
#
# COMPACT_ATOMS: atom_id res chain seq x y z
N MET A 1 -6.56 33.34 -14.45
CA MET A 1 -6.96 32.14 -13.69
C MET A 1 -7.92 31.34 -14.55
N THR A 2 -7.67 30.06 -14.72
CA THR A 2 -8.65 29.13 -15.28
C THR A 2 -9.89 29.12 -14.37
N LYS A 3 -11.05 29.42 -14.93
CA LYS A 3 -12.31 29.46 -14.18
C LYS A 3 -12.73 28.07 -13.71
N GLY A 4 -13.46 28.01 -12.60
CA GLY A 4 -14.04 26.81 -12.04
C GLY A 4 -13.08 25.95 -11.22
N PHE A 5 -11.86 26.42 -10.92
CA PHE A 5 -10.92 25.67 -10.06
C PHE A 5 -11.04 26.08 -8.60
N PHE A 6 -11.20 25.09 -7.71
CA PHE A 6 -11.35 25.28 -6.28
C PHE A 6 -10.36 24.38 -5.53
N ARG A 7 -9.68 24.93 -4.53
CA ARG A 7 -8.74 24.19 -3.70
C ARG A 7 -9.51 23.59 -2.54
N GLU A 8 -9.32 22.31 -2.32
CA GLU A 8 -9.85 21.62 -1.15
C GLU A 8 -9.43 22.34 0.15
N ARG A 9 -10.36 22.45 1.10
CA ARG A 9 -10.16 23.06 2.44
C ARG A 9 -9.72 24.53 2.48
N LYS A 10 -9.70 25.22 1.33
CA LYS A 10 -9.56 26.67 1.26
C LYS A 10 -10.91 27.34 1.52
N HIS A 11 -10.90 28.46 2.23
CA HIS A 11 -12.07 29.29 2.48
C HIS A 11 -12.38 30.18 1.28
N TYR A 12 -13.65 30.23 0.91
CA TYR A 12 -14.16 31.08 -0.17
C TYR A 12 -15.37 31.85 0.32
N SER A 13 -15.41 33.15 0.01
CA SER A 13 -16.64 33.92 0.05
C SER A 13 -17.57 33.54 -1.12
N LEU A 14 -18.87 33.79 -0.97
CA LEU A 14 -19.83 33.56 -2.06
C LEU A 14 -19.48 34.39 -3.31
N GLN A 15 -18.90 35.58 -3.11
CA GLN A 15 -18.44 36.44 -4.19
C GLN A 15 -17.27 35.81 -4.95
N GLU A 16 -16.26 35.28 -4.25
CA GLU A 16 -15.13 34.59 -4.90
C GLU A 16 -15.57 33.36 -5.69
N ILE A 17 -16.57 32.62 -5.18
CA ILE A 17 -17.16 31.51 -5.94
C ILE A 17 -17.83 32.04 -7.21
N THR A 18 -18.62 33.11 -7.10
CA THR A 18 -19.32 33.72 -8.25
C THR A 18 -18.32 34.21 -9.31
N ASP A 19 -17.27 34.91 -8.90
CA ASP A 19 -16.26 35.47 -9.80
C ASP A 19 -15.46 34.38 -10.55
N ASN A 20 -15.28 33.23 -9.90
CA ASN A 20 -14.58 32.07 -10.46
C ASN A 20 -15.45 31.22 -11.41
N LEU A 21 -16.77 31.46 -11.46
CA LEU A 21 -17.69 30.78 -12.36
C LEU A 21 -17.97 31.59 -13.63
N ILE A 22 -18.62 30.97 -14.63
CA ILE A 22 -18.83 31.57 -15.96
C ILE A 22 -20.28 32.00 -16.11
N ASN A 23 -20.51 33.28 -16.44
CA ASN A 23 -21.82 33.84 -16.81
C ASN A 23 -22.95 33.53 -15.80
N ILE A 24 -22.64 33.57 -14.51
CA ILE A 24 -23.59 33.28 -13.43
C ILE A 24 -23.76 34.51 -12.53
N ASN A 25 -24.97 34.70 -12.00
CA ASN A 25 -25.25 35.75 -11.02
C ASN A 25 -25.21 35.21 -9.56
N MET A 26 -25.26 36.11 -8.59
CA MET A 26 -25.11 35.75 -7.17
C MET A 26 -26.26 34.90 -6.63
N GLU A 27 -27.49 35.09 -7.11
CA GLU A 27 -28.66 34.28 -6.73
C GLU A 27 -28.53 32.84 -7.26
N GLU A 28 -28.06 32.69 -8.50
CA GLU A 28 -27.76 31.39 -9.10
C GLU A 28 -26.61 30.70 -8.36
N THR A 29 -25.51 31.40 -8.06
CA THR A 29 -24.40 30.86 -7.27
C THR A 29 -24.90 30.38 -5.91
N ARG A 30 -25.74 31.16 -5.22
CA ARG A 30 -26.30 30.79 -3.90
C ARG A 30 -27.03 29.46 -3.98
N ARG A 31 -27.87 29.30 -5.01
CA ARG A 31 -28.61 28.06 -5.22
C ARG A 31 -27.67 26.88 -5.52
N ILE A 32 -26.66 27.06 -6.37
CA ILE A 32 -25.69 26.01 -6.68
C ILE A 32 -24.86 25.62 -5.44
N VAL A 33 -24.41 26.59 -4.65
CA VAL A 33 -23.70 26.32 -3.39
C VAL A 33 -24.58 25.59 -2.38
N GLY A 34 -25.88 25.92 -2.33
CA GLY A 34 -26.86 25.18 -1.52
C GLY A 34 -26.97 23.71 -1.94
N ILE A 35 -26.94 23.45 -3.25
CA ILE A 35 -26.93 22.09 -3.80
C ILE A 35 -25.62 21.38 -3.45
N LEU A 36 -24.47 22.01 -3.66
CA LEU A 36 -23.15 21.47 -3.30
C LEU A 36 -23.06 21.12 -1.81
N LYS A 37 -23.70 21.92 -0.94
CA LYS A 37 -23.79 21.66 0.49
C LYS A 37 -24.64 20.43 0.81
N LYS A 38 -25.80 20.28 0.16
CA LYS A 38 -26.69 19.12 0.32
C LYS A 38 -25.96 17.80 0.00
N TYR A 39 -25.08 17.81 -0.99
CA TYR A 39 -24.32 16.64 -1.42
C TYR A 39 -22.93 16.52 -0.78
N GLY A 40 -22.62 17.33 0.24
CA GLY A 40 -21.38 17.22 1.00
C GLY A 40 -20.12 17.71 0.27
N VAL A 41 -20.22 18.31 -0.91
CA VAL A 41 -19.07 18.89 -1.63
C VAL A 41 -18.57 20.16 -0.95
N VAL A 42 -19.51 20.97 -0.46
CA VAL A 42 -19.21 22.24 0.21
C VAL A 42 -19.72 22.23 1.64
N LYS A 43 -18.94 22.79 2.57
CA LYS A 43 -19.32 23.05 3.96
C LYS A 43 -19.35 24.55 4.20
N ALA A 44 -20.41 25.05 4.82
CA ALA A 44 -20.48 26.43 5.31
C ALA A 44 -19.86 26.48 6.70
N VAL A 45 -18.92 27.40 6.91
CA VAL A 45 -18.15 27.53 8.16
C VAL A 45 -18.08 28.98 8.62
N LYS A 46 -17.76 29.19 9.90
CA LYS A 46 -17.51 30.53 10.42
C LYS A 46 -16.13 31.04 10.00
N LYS A 47 -16.01 32.33 9.71
CA LYS A 47 -14.80 33.04 9.25
C LYS A 47 -13.59 33.03 10.20
N ASN A 48 -13.72 32.44 11.39
CA ASN A 48 -12.71 32.55 12.45
C ASN A 48 -11.60 31.49 12.36
N LYS A 49 -11.59 30.64 11.33
CA LYS A 49 -10.65 29.51 11.19
C LYS A 49 -9.61 29.78 10.10
N PRO A 50 -8.35 29.32 10.30
CA PRO A 50 -7.34 29.36 9.24
C PRO A 50 -7.69 28.37 8.12
N ASP A 51 -7.24 28.68 6.91
CA ASP A 51 -7.33 27.76 5.77
C ASP A 51 -6.66 26.40 6.09
N PHE A 52 -7.23 25.32 5.54
CA PHE A 52 -6.69 23.95 5.55
C PHE A 52 -6.72 23.18 6.87
N ASP A 53 -7.23 23.79 7.95
CA ASP A 53 -7.44 23.13 9.23
C ASP A 53 -8.56 22.08 9.18
N ASP A 54 -8.48 21.09 10.08
CA ASP A 54 -9.54 20.11 10.28
C ASP A 54 -10.80 20.80 10.86
N LEU A 55 -11.95 20.47 10.27
CA LEU A 55 -13.25 21.00 10.66
C LEU A 55 -13.90 20.06 11.68
N SER A 56 -14.28 20.60 12.83
CA SER A 56 -15.15 19.90 13.77
C SER A 56 -16.63 20.07 13.40
N ASN A 57 -17.51 19.21 13.91
CA ASN A 57 -18.95 19.32 13.67
C ASN A 57 -19.54 20.65 14.20
N GLU A 58 -18.90 21.27 15.19
CA GLU A 58 -19.32 22.56 15.76
C GLU A 58 -18.96 23.76 14.85
N ASP A 59 -17.99 23.57 13.95
CA ASP A 59 -17.54 24.60 13.00
C ASP A 59 -18.51 24.71 11.80
N ILE A 60 -19.31 23.68 11.55
CA ILE A 60 -20.22 23.58 10.41
C ILE A 60 -21.52 24.34 10.70
N VAL A 61 -21.83 25.32 9.87
CA VAL A 61 -23.06 26.10 9.96
C VAL A 61 -24.15 25.42 9.14
N LEU A 62 -25.19 24.91 9.81
CA LEU A 62 -26.33 24.23 9.17
C LEU A 62 -27.36 25.18 8.53
N THR A 63 -27.17 26.50 8.60
CA THR A 63 -28.11 27.49 8.03
C THR A 63 -28.10 27.49 6.50
N ASP A 64 -29.19 27.96 5.89
CA ASP A 64 -29.24 28.24 4.46
C ASP A 64 -28.15 29.25 4.04
N VAL A 65 -27.81 29.26 2.76
CA VAL A 65 -26.79 30.13 2.15
C VAL A 65 -27.34 31.57 2.18
N ILE A 66 -26.82 32.44 3.05
CA ILE A 66 -27.35 33.81 3.27
C ILE A 66 -26.31 34.85 2.81
N ASP A 67 -26.78 35.94 2.18
CA ASP A 67 -25.97 37.03 1.60
C ASP A 67 -25.31 37.98 2.62
N SER A 68 -25.81 38.04 3.86
CA SER A 68 -25.64 39.21 4.72
C SER A 68 -24.99 38.97 6.08
N SER A 69 -24.52 37.76 6.38
CA SER A 69 -23.61 37.56 7.53
C SER A 69 -22.17 37.62 7.03
N SER A 70 -21.43 38.67 7.40
CA SER A 70 -19.98 38.85 7.17
C SER A 70 -19.09 37.72 7.70
N ASP A 71 -19.70 36.72 8.32
CA ASP A 71 -19.08 35.76 9.22
C ASP A 71 -19.12 34.32 8.68
N ILE A 72 -19.68 34.08 7.48
CA ILE A 72 -19.78 32.75 6.86
C ILE A 72 -18.88 32.67 5.62
N GLU A 73 -18.11 31.59 5.54
CA GLU A 73 -17.28 31.21 4.38
C GLU A 73 -17.63 29.78 3.95
N TYR A 74 -17.27 29.43 2.73
CA TYR A 74 -17.57 28.15 2.10
C TYR A 74 -16.27 27.41 1.81
N ILE A 75 -16.22 26.16 2.24
CA ILE A 75 -15.07 25.27 2.05
C ILE A 75 -15.47 24.10 1.16
N PHE A 76 -14.65 23.82 0.16
CA PHE A 76 -14.77 22.59 -0.63
C PHE A 76 -14.10 21.43 0.13
N ASP A 77 -14.87 20.45 0.55
CA ASP A 77 -14.40 19.23 1.23
C ASP A 77 -14.49 18.03 0.28
N TYR A 78 -13.90 18.20 -0.90
CA TYR A 78 -14.02 17.28 -2.02
C TYR A 78 -12.84 17.46 -2.96
N VAL A 79 -12.38 16.34 -3.54
CA VAL A 79 -11.39 16.32 -4.63
C VAL A 79 -12.00 15.61 -5.83
N GLY A 80 -12.08 16.31 -6.97
CA GLY A 80 -12.70 15.79 -8.17
C GLY A 80 -13.36 16.86 -9.05
N VAL A 81 -14.31 16.43 -9.87
CA VAL A 81 -15.11 17.26 -10.78
C VAL A 81 -16.57 17.18 -10.39
N VAL A 82 -17.24 18.33 -10.37
CA VAL A 82 -18.69 18.41 -10.17
C VAL A 82 -19.30 19.23 -11.30
N VAL A 83 -20.38 18.72 -11.89
CA VAL A 83 -21.14 19.42 -12.93
C VAL A 83 -22.55 19.68 -12.42
N ILE A 84 -22.94 20.95 -12.40
CA ILE A 84 -24.27 21.42 -11.96
C ILE A 84 -24.72 22.50 -12.93
N GLU A 85 -25.81 22.25 -13.66
CA GLU A 85 -26.42 23.25 -14.57
C GLU A 85 -25.43 23.90 -15.55
N GLY A 86 -24.54 23.07 -16.12
CA GLY A 86 -23.50 23.52 -17.04
C GLY A 86 -22.29 24.20 -16.39
N GLN A 87 -22.31 24.45 -15.08
CA GLN A 87 -21.13 24.92 -14.34
C GLN A 87 -20.27 23.73 -13.90
N VAL A 88 -18.95 23.87 -14.10
CA VAL A 88 -17.98 22.80 -13.81
C VAL A 88 -17.04 23.24 -12.70
N PHE A 89 -17.12 22.54 -11.56
CA PHE A 89 -16.28 22.74 -10.39
C PHE A 89 -15.16 21.70 -10.39
N LYS A 90 -13.93 22.16 -10.54
CA LYS A 90 -12.70 21.37 -10.58
C LYS A 90 -11.99 21.52 -9.23
N CYS A 91 -12.30 20.63 -8.31
CA CYS A 91 -11.80 20.64 -6.94
C CYS A 91 -10.49 19.86 -6.85
N TYR A 92 -9.39 20.53 -6.54
CA TYR A 92 -8.06 19.91 -6.53
C TYR A 92 -7.50 19.76 -5.10
N PRO A 93 -6.60 18.78 -4.88
CA PRO A 93 -6.03 18.50 -3.56
C PRO A 93 -5.40 19.71 -2.85
N LYS A 94 -5.62 19.80 -1.53
CA LYS A 94 -5.15 20.93 -0.73
C LYS A 94 -3.64 21.09 -0.65
N TYR A 95 -2.83 20.08 -0.98
CA TYR A 95 -1.36 20.21 -0.97
C TYR A 95 -0.80 20.95 -2.21
N ILE A 96 -1.57 21.09 -3.28
CA ILE A 96 -1.13 21.78 -4.51
C ILE A 96 -1.18 23.29 -4.25
N LYS A 97 -0.01 23.94 -4.21
CA LYS A 97 0.13 25.39 -4.00
C LYS A 97 0.31 26.12 -5.34
N SER A 98 1.01 25.53 -6.29
CA SER A 98 1.24 26.13 -7.61
C SER A 98 -0.01 26.10 -8.49
N THR A 99 -0.20 27.15 -9.30
CA THR A 99 -1.29 27.24 -10.28
C THR A 99 -0.83 27.03 -11.72
N GLU A 100 0.48 26.84 -11.96
CA GLU A 100 1.07 26.75 -13.30
C GLU A 100 0.60 25.52 -14.09
N HIS A 101 0.48 24.36 -13.42
CA HIS A 101 0.15 23.06 -14.03
C HIS A 101 -1.10 22.43 -13.42
N LEU A 102 -2.04 23.26 -12.96
CA LEU A 102 -3.19 22.81 -12.18
C LEU A 102 -4.08 21.81 -12.93
N PHE A 103 -4.24 22.00 -14.23
CA PHE A 103 -5.02 21.10 -15.08
C PHE A 103 -4.38 19.70 -15.17
N GLU A 104 -3.08 19.62 -15.48
CA GLU A 104 -2.34 18.35 -15.54
C GLU A 104 -2.25 17.66 -14.18
N ASN A 105 -2.06 18.42 -13.10
CA ASN A 105 -2.05 17.87 -11.75
C ASN A 105 -3.41 17.26 -11.39
N LEU A 106 -4.52 17.96 -11.69
CA LEU A 106 -5.86 17.44 -11.43
C LEU A 106 -6.15 16.21 -12.30
N LYS A 107 -5.74 16.22 -13.57
CA LYS A 107 -5.85 15.09 -14.49
C LYS A 107 -5.17 13.84 -13.92
N GLN A 108 -3.94 13.96 -13.40
CA GLN A 108 -3.25 12.85 -12.73
C GLN A 108 -4.02 12.37 -11.48
N VAL A 109 -4.49 13.30 -10.66
CA VAL A 109 -5.29 12.99 -9.45
C VAL A 109 -6.55 12.20 -9.79
N LEU A 110 -7.27 12.57 -10.85
CA LEU A 110 -8.48 11.87 -11.29
C LEU A 110 -8.20 10.44 -11.76
N LYS A 111 -7.04 10.20 -12.40
CA LYS A 111 -6.59 8.84 -12.74
C LYS A 111 -6.33 8.01 -11.49
N VAL A 112 -5.70 8.61 -10.47
CA VAL A 112 -5.44 7.91 -9.19
C VAL A 112 -6.74 7.55 -8.51
N ILE A 113 -7.71 8.48 -8.45
CA ILE A 113 -9.06 8.22 -7.91
C ILE A 113 -9.74 7.10 -8.71
N LYS A 114 -9.67 7.13 -10.05
CA LYS A 114 -10.21 6.09 -10.91
C LYS A 114 -9.66 4.71 -10.55
N LYS A 115 -8.32 4.61 -10.45
CA LYS A 115 -7.63 3.36 -10.13
C LYS A 115 -7.99 2.86 -8.72
N TYR A 116 -8.04 3.76 -7.75
CA TYR A 116 -8.48 3.46 -6.38
C TYR A 116 -9.89 2.87 -6.38
N ASN A 117 -10.85 3.55 -7.01
CA ASN A 117 -12.25 3.10 -7.07
C ASN A 117 -12.43 1.78 -7.84
N ALA A 118 -11.62 1.52 -8.87
CA ALA A 118 -11.66 0.26 -9.61
C ALA A 118 -11.25 -0.94 -8.75
N SER A 119 -10.32 -0.75 -7.80
CA SER A 119 -9.87 -1.81 -6.88
C SER A 119 -10.91 -2.16 -5.80
N GLU A 120 -11.85 -1.26 -5.49
CA GLU A 120 -12.88 -1.45 -4.46
C GLU A 120 -14.23 -2.01 -4.96
N GLN A 121 -14.31 -2.60 -6.16
CA GLN A 121 -15.53 -3.16 -6.75
C GLN A 121 -16.67 -2.13 -6.96
N LEU A 122 -16.63 -1.40 -8.09
CA LEU A 122 -17.78 -0.77 -8.78
C LEU A 122 -18.84 -0.06 -7.90
N ILE A 123 -18.42 0.92 -7.09
CA ILE A 123 -19.31 1.95 -6.50
C ILE A 123 -19.46 3.13 -7.49
N TYR A 124 -19.86 2.84 -8.73
CA TYR A 124 -20.04 3.89 -9.76
C TYR A 124 -21.51 4.28 -10.00
N LEU A 125 -22.45 3.74 -9.21
CA LEU A 125 -23.87 3.98 -9.47
C LEU A 125 -24.60 4.77 -8.39
N PHE A 126 -24.11 4.86 -7.16
CA PHE A 126 -24.85 5.52 -6.08
C PHE A 126 -23.89 6.12 -5.04
N ASN A 127 -23.69 7.44 -5.09
CA ASN A 127 -23.08 8.16 -3.98
C ASN A 127 -24.20 8.73 -3.09
N GLY A 128 -24.32 8.17 -1.89
CA GLY A 128 -25.21 8.60 -0.80
C GLY A 128 -25.29 7.51 0.27
N GLU A 129 -24.98 7.84 1.53
CA GLU A 129 -25.17 6.96 2.69
C GLU A 129 -26.65 6.81 3.11
N ASP A 130 -27.54 7.62 2.53
CA ASP A 130 -28.99 7.56 2.74
C ASP A 130 -29.73 7.11 1.46
N ASP A 131 -30.94 6.58 1.64
CA ASP A 131 -31.87 5.97 0.65
C ASP A 131 -32.11 6.74 -0.69
N SER A 132 -31.50 7.90 -0.92
CA SER A 132 -31.51 8.61 -2.20
C SER A 132 -30.36 8.18 -3.10
N LYS A 133 -30.60 7.10 -3.84
CA LYS A 133 -29.79 6.65 -4.97
C LYS A 133 -29.72 7.71 -6.09
N ILE A 134 -28.75 8.62 -6.04
CA ILE A 134 -28.57 9.67 -7.06
C ILE A 134 -27.83 9.10 -8.28
N PHE A 135 -28.46 9.22 -9.45
CA PHE A 135 -27.86 8.84 -10.72
C PHE A 135 -26.71 9.79 -11.09
N ASN A 136 -25.56 9.22 -11.46
CA ASN A 136 -24.37 9.97 -11.83
C ASN A 136 -24.14 9.91 -13.34
N ARG A 137 -24.66 10.90 -14.07
CA ARG A 137 -24.58 10.98 -15.54
C ARG A 137 -23.14 11.02 -16.03
N LEU A 138 -22.29 11.84 -15.40
CA LEU A 138 -20.88 11.99 -15.76
C LEU A 138 -20.14 10.64 -15.73
N ALA A 139 -20.28 9.89 -14.65
CA ALA A 139 -19.63 8.58 -14.53
C ALA A 139 -20.11 7.58 -15.59
N VAL A 140 -21.41 7.56 -15.88
CA VAL A 140 -22.00 6.68 -16.90
C VAL A 140 -21.52 7.06 -18.30
N SER A 141 -21.49 8.36 -18.63
CA SER A 141 -20.99 8.87 -19.91
C SER A 141 -19.52 8.51 -20.14
N ILE A 142 -18.66 8.70 -19.11
CA ILE A 142 -17.24 8.30 -19.17
C ILE A 142 -17.13 6.79 -19.38
N HIS A 143 -17.88 5.99 -18.63
CA HIS A 143 -17.83 4.53 -18.73
C HIS A 143 -18.25 4.02 -20.12
N LEU A 144 -19.27 4.63 -20.74
CA LEU A 144 -19.72 4.28 -22.09
C LEU A 144 -18.64 4.55 -23.14
N LEU A 145 -18.01 5.73 -23.10
CA LEU A 145 -16.93 6.10 -24.02
C LEU A 145 -15.70 5.20 -23.84
N GLU A 146 -15.30 4.91 -22.62
CA GLU A 146 -14.17 4.02 -22.33
C GLU A 146 -14.44 2.59 -22.81
N THR A 147 -15.66 2.09 -22.61
CA THR A 147 -16.07 0.76 -23.11
C THR A 147 -16.04 0.72 -24.63
N TYR A 148 -16.44 1.81 -25.29
CA TYR A 148 -16.34 1.95 -26.74
C TYR A 148 -14.89 1.95 -27.22
N TYR A 149 -13.99 2.69 -26.57
CA TYR A 149 -12.56 2.69 -26.95
C TYR A 149 -11.90 1.33 -26.76
N ALA A 150 -12.31 0.55 -25.75
CA ALA A 150 -11.77 -0.77 -25.49
C ALA A 150 -12.32 -1.84 -26.45
N ASP A 151 -13.64 -1.85 -26.65
CA ASP A 151 -14.33 -2.98 -27.28
C ASP A 151 -15.01 -2.66 -28.63
N GLY A 152 -15.06 -1.39 -29.02
CA GLY A 152 -15.82 -0.92 -30.18
C GLY A 152 -17.33 -0.93 -29.95
N LEU A 153 -18.09 -0.93 -31.05
CA LEU A 153 -19.55 -0.80 -31.03
C LEU A 153 -20.25 -2.08 -30.61
N TYR A 154 -21.50 -1.91 -30.15
CA TYR A 154 -22.43 -3.02 -30.05
C TYR A 154 -22.68 -3.60 -31.44
N THR A 155 -22.46 -4.90 -31.62
CA THR A 155 -22.68 -5.59 -32.88
C THR A 155 -23.55 -6.81 -32.67
N ASN A 156 -24.63 -6.91 -33.43
CA ASN A 156 -25.36 -8.17 -33.60
C ASN A 156 -25.12 -8.70 -34.99
N GLN A 157 -25.09 -10.02 -35.11
CA GLN A 157 -24.88 -10.70 -36.37
C GLN A 157 -26.22 -11.01 -37.03
N LYS A 158 -26.25 -10.94 -38.36
CA LYS A 158 -27.37 -11.42 -39.18
C LYS A 158 -26.88 -12.46 -40.16
N GLU A 159 -27.73 -13.44 -40.41
CA GLU A 159 -27.49 -14.41 -41.47
C GLU A 159 -27.90 -13.82 -42.81
N ILE A 160 -27.04 -13.97 -43.80
CA ILE A 160 -27.30 -13.60 -45.19
C ILE A 160 -27.09 -14.81 -46.09
N ILE A 161 -27.76 -14.78 -47.24
CA ILE A 161 -27.53 -15.74 -48.32
C ILE A 161 -26.88 -14.97 -49.46
N GLU A 162 -25.75 -15.47 -49.92
CA GLU A 162 -24.97 -14.89 -51.00
C GLU A 162 -24.64 -15.96 -52.05
N THR A 163 -24.30 -15.52 -53.27
CA THR A 163 -23.96 -16.43 -54.37
C THR A 163 -22.45 -16.63 -54.41
N ASN A 164 -22.00 -17.88 -54.33
CA ASN A 164 -20.60 -18.31 -54.31
C ASN A 164 -19.77 -17.67 -53.17
N GLY A 165 -20.38 -17.47 -52.01
CA GLY A 165 -19.66 -17.03 -50.81
C GLY A 165 -18.82 -18.13 -50.16
N GLU A 166 -18.11 -17.76 -49.11
CA GLU A 166 -17.21 -18.67 -48.37
C GLU A 166 -17.93 -19.50 -47.30
N GLY A 167 -19.22 -19.22 -47.07
CA GLY A 167 -20.03 -19.87 -46.04
C GLY A 167 -20.56 -21.25 -46.41
N GLU A 168 -21.44 -21.80 -45.58
CA GLU A 168 -22.02 -23.12 -45.78
C GLU A 168 -22.91 -23.15 -47.04
N ILE A 169 -22.72 -24.14 -47.92
CA ILE A 169 -23.55 -24.30 -49.12
C ILE A 169 -24.95 -24.78 -48.73
N LEU A 170 -25.96 -23.98 -49.06
CA LEU A 170 -27.36 -24.35 -48.94
C LEU A 170 -27.78 -25.15 -50.18
N TRP A 171 -27.54 -26.47 -50.16
CA TRP A 171 -27.81 -27.34 -51.31
C TRP A 171 -29.26 -27.30 -51.77
N ASP A 172 -30.23 -27.32 -50.85
CA ASP A 172 -31.64 -27.29 -51.21
C ASP A 172 -32.00 -26.00 -51.97
N LYS A 173 -31.50 -24.84 -51.53
CA LYS A 173 -31.69 -23.57 -52.25
C LYS A 173 -30.94 -23.57 -53.58
N THR A 174 -29.69 -24.02 -53.60
CA THR A 174 -28.87 -24.09 -54.81
C THR A 174 -29.56 -24.94 -55.89
N ILE A 175 -30.06 -26.11 -55.53
CA ILE A 175 -30.73 -27.04 -56.46
C ILE A 175 -32.04 -26.45 -56.99
N ASN A 176 -32.83 -25.79 -56.15
CA ASN A 176 -34.16 -25.30 -56.50
C ASN A 176 -34.18 -23.92 -57.17
N GLU A 177 -33.23 -23.05 -56.83
CA GLU A 177 -33.23 -21.64 -57.22
C GLU A 177 -32.18 -21.31 -58.31
N THR A 178 -31.28 -22.23 -58.65
CA THR A 178 -30.21 -21.99 -59.65
C THR A 178 -30.18 -23.05 -60.76
N PHE A 179 -29.45 -22.77 -61.84
CA PHE A 179 -29.37 -23.67 -62.99
C PHE A 179 -28.17 -24.61 -62.89
N ALA A 180 -28.43 -25.91 -63.09
CA ALA A 180 -27.39 -26.92 -63.23
C ALA A 180 -26.91 -27.04 -64.68
N ILE A 181 -25.60 -27.14 -64.87
CA ILE A 181 -24.99 -27.53 -66.15
C ILE A 181 -24.87 -29.06 -66.15
N ILE A 182 -25.47 -29.73 -67.14
CA ILE A 182 -25.42 -31.20 -67.23
C ILE A 182 -24.24 -31.63 -68.10
N GLN A 183 -23.31 -32.38 -67.53
CA GLN A 183 -22.19 -32.98 -68.27
C GLN A 183 -22.04 -34.45 -67.86
N ASN A 184 -21.97 -35.36 -68.84
CA ASN A 184 -21.89 -36.82 -68.62
C ASN A 184 -22.99 -37.37 -67.68
N ASN A 185 -24.24 -36.89 -67.87
CA ASN A 185 -25.41 -37.25 -67.06
C ASN A 185 -25.25 -36.93 -65.55
N LYS A 186 -24.43 -35.93 -65.21
CA LYS A 186 -24.26 -35.39 -63.85
C LYS A 186 -24.51 -33.87 -63.84
N PRO A 187 -25.24 -33.35 -62.85
CA PRO A 187 -25.44 -31.91 -62.68
C PRO A 187 -24.23 -31.24 -62.00
N TYR A 188 -23.83 -30.08 -62.51
CA TYR A 188 -22.81 -29.21 -61.94
C TYR A 188 -23.41 -27.83 -61.68
N TYR A 189 -23.34 -27.37 -60.43
CA TYR A 189 -23.83 -26.06 -60.02
C TYR A 189 -22.66 -25.08 -59.92
N VAL A 190 -22.71 -24.00 -60.69
CA VAL A 190 -21.67 -22.94 -60.72
C VAL A 190 -22.04 -21.72 -59.88
N GLU A 191 -23.32 -21.57 -59.52
CA GLU A 191 -23.86 -20.50 -58.68
C GLU A 191 -24.38 -21.11 -57.38
N LEU A 192 -23.49 -21.37 -56.43
CA LEU A 192 -23.85 -21.95 -55.14
C LEU A 192 -24.51 -20.89 -54.27
N GLN A 193 -25.67 -21.19 -53.70
CA GLN A 193 -26.27 -20.34 -52.66
C GLN A 193 -25.62 -20.71 -51.32
N THR A 194 -24.87 -19.78 -50.74
CA THR A 194 -24.11 -20.01 -49.49
C THR A 194 -24.64 -19.15 -48.37
N LYS A 195 -24.72 -19.71 -47.17
CA LYS A 195 -25.12 -19.05 -45.94
C LYS A 195 -23.90 -18.49 -45.23
N ASN A 196 -23.92 -17.19 -44.98
CA ASN A 196 -22.86 -16.51 -44.24
C ASN A 196 -23.47 -15.65 -43.12
N THR A 197 -22.65 -15.28 -42.16
CA THR A 197 -23.05 -14.46 -41.01
C THR A 197 -22.22 -13.18 -41.03
N ILE A 198 -22.90 -12.05 -41.15
CA ILE A 198 -22.25 -10.73 -41.19
C ILE A 198 -22.74 -9.86 -40.03
N ASP A 199 -21.94 -8.87 -39.65
CA ASP A 199 -22.37 -7.87 -38.69
C ASP A 199 -23.53 -7.04 -39.27
N ASN A 200 -24.54 -6.81 -38.44
CA ASN A 200 -25.70 -6.02 -38.82
C ASN A 200 -25.47 -4.55 -38.45
N ASP A 201 -24.88 -3.79 -39.37
CA ASP A 201 -24.64 -2.36 -39.16
C ASP A 201 -25.93 -1.54 -39.00
N TYR A 202 -27.06 -2.06 -39.50
CA TYR A 202 -28.38 -1.43 -39.34
C TYR A 202 -29.13 -1.91 -38.08
N ASP A 203 -28.47 -2.66 -37.20
CA ASP A 203 -29.07 -3.08 -35.94
C ASP A 203 -29.49 -1.88 -35.09
N TYR A 204 -30.69 -1.97 -34.52
CA TYR A 204 -31.28 -0.90 -33.73
C TYR A 204 -30.41 -0.53 -32.53
N PHE A 205 -29.88 -1.53 -31.81
CA PHE A 205 -29.07 -1.31 -30.61
C PHE A 205 -27.68 -0.78 -30.93
N ARG A 206 -27.12 -1.17 -32.08
CA ARG A 206 -25.89 -0.59 -32.59
C ARG A 206 -26.04 0.90 -32.85
N ARG A 207 -27.04 1.29 -33.66
CA ARG A 207 -27.31 2.68 -34.01
C ARG A 207 -27.67 3.52 -32.77
N LEU A 208 -28.43 2.95 -31.84
CA LEU A 208 -28.73 3.59 -30.56
C LEU A 208 -27.45 3.83 -29.75
N HIS A 209 -26.53 2.86 -29.73
CA HIS A 209 -25.24 3.02 -29.06
C HIS A 209 -24.39 4.12 -29.71
N GLU A 210 -24.33 4.20 -31.05
CA GLU A 210 -23.66 5.28 -31.78
C GLU A 210 -24.22 6.67 -31.40
N CYS A 211 -25.54 6.79 -31.32
CA CYS A 211 -26.24 8.00 -30.92
C CYS A 211 -25.89 8.40 -29.48
N VAL A 212 -26.00 7.47 -28.53
CA VAL A 212 -25.69 7.71 -27.11
C VAL A 212 -24.22 8.11 -26.92
N LEU A 213 -23.27 7.44 -27.58
CA LEU A 213 -21.86 7.80 -27.51
C LEU A 213 -21.59 9.20 -28.06
N THR A 214 -22.20 9.55 -29.20
CA THR A 214 -22.08 10.88 -29.80
C THR A 214 -22.60 11.96 -28.84
N GLN A 215 -23.74 11.72 -28.19
CA GLN A 215 -24.30 12.64 -27.21
C GLN A 215 -23.41 12.75 -25.95
N CYS A 216 -22.95 11.63 -25.38
CA CYS A 216 -22.03 11.64 -24.24
C CYS A 216 -20.75 12.42 -24.55
N SER A 217 -20.19 12.23 -25.76
CA SER A 217 -19.00 12.95 -26.20
C SER A 217 -19.24 14.45 -26.29
N ARG A 218 -20.36 14.88 -26.93
CA ARG A 218 -20.74 16.29 -27.04
C ARG A 218 -20.92 16.94 -25.66
N GLU A 219 -21.65 16.28 -24.76
CA GLU A 219 -21.87 16.78 -23.38
C GLU A 219 -20.55 16.97 -22.60
N LEU A 220 -19.59 16.06 -22.74
CA LEU A 220 -18.27 16.18 -22.11
C LEU A 220 -17.39 17.23 -22.81
N SER A 221 -17.53 17.39 -24.13
CA SER A 221 -16.83 18.40 -24.93
C SER A 221 -17.27 19.80 -24.50
N ASP A 222 -18.57 20.04 -24.43
CA ASP A 222 -19.18 21.30 -24.00
C ASP A 222 -18.79 21.67 -22.56
N ALA A 223 -18.66 20.67 -21.68
CA ALA A 223 -18.19 20.85 -20.30
C ALA A 223 -16.67 21.01 -20.19
N GLY A 224 -15.91 20.85 -21.27
CA GLY A 224 -14.44 20.88 -21.28
C GLY A 224 -13.82 19.76 -20.43
N LEU A 225 -14.46 18.59 -20.37
CA LEU A 225 -14.07 17.45 -19.56
C LEU A 225 -13.34 16.35 -20.35
N LEU A 226 -13.50 16.30 -21.67
CA LEU A 226 -12.83 15.30 -22.52
C LEU A 226 -11.32 15.23 -22.26
N GLU A 227 -10.63 16.37 -22.31
CA GLU A 227 -9.19 16.44 -22.11
C GLU A 227 -8.76 16.03 -20.68
N LEU A 228 -9.58 16.37 -19.68
CA LEU A 228 -9.33 16.07 -18.27
C LEU A 228 -9.43 14.56 -17.97
N PHE A 229 -10.25 13.84 -18.75
CA PHE A 229 -10.39 12.39 -18.67
C PHE A 229 -9.61 11.63 -19.76
N GLU A 230 -8.81 12.32 -20.58
CA GLU A 230 -8.08 11.75 -21.73
C GLU A 230 -8.97 11.04 -22.76
N LEU A 231 -10.19 11.56 -22.92
CA LEU A 231 -11.13 11.07 -23.90
C LEU A 231 -10.97 11.91 -25.18
N THR A 232 -10.98 11.25 -26.33
CA THR A 232 -11.12 11.93 -27.61
C THR A 232 -12.58 12.29 -27.87
N GLU A 233 -12.82 13.28 -28.73
CA GLU A 233 -14.18 13.55 -29.20
C GLU A 233 -14.59 12.48 -30.21
N VAL A 234 -15.84 12.03 -30.12
CA VAL A 234 -16.43 10.97 -30.93
C VAL A 234 -17.75 11.46 -31.53
N GLU A 235 -17.82 11.50 -32.85
CA GLU A 235 -19.04 11.83 -33.60
C GLU A 235 -19.32 10.71 -34.61
N LEU A 236 -20.22 9.80 -34.24
CA LEU A 236 -20.49 8.56 -35.00
C LEU A 236 -21.73 8.68 -35.88
N THR A 237 -22.68 9.53 -35.49
CA THR A 237 -23.96 9.66 -36.17
C THR A 237 -24.50 11.08 -36.07
N GLN A 238 -25.43 11.41 -36.96
CA GLN A 238 -26.24 12.62 -36.92
C GLN A 238 -27.68 12.33 -36.45
N GLU A 239 -27.99 11.07 -36.14
CA GLU A 239 -29.27 10.66 -35.55
C GLU A 239 -29.36 11.13 -34.09
N GLU A 240 -30.55 11.56 -33.69
CA GLU A 240 -30.87 11.97 -32.31
C GLU A 240 -31.59 10.84 -31.57
N ILE A 241 -31.56 10.83 -30.23
CA ILE A 241 -32.23 9.79 -29.42
C ILE A 241 -33.73 9.69 -29.80
N SER A 242 -34.36 10.82 -30.15
CA SER A 242 -35.76 10.87 -30.56
C SER A 242 -36.07 10.07 -31.84
N ASP A 243 -35.08 9.81 -32.69
CA ASP A 243 -35.26 9.04 -33.93
C ASP A 243 -35.49 7.54 -33.64
N PHE A 244 -35.16 7.08 -32.44
CA PHE A 244 -35.32 5.70 -31.98
C PHE A 244 -36.66 5.42 -31.28
N GLY A 245 -37.50 6.45 -31.11
CA GLY A 245 -38.79 6.41 -30.42
C GLY A 245 -38.79 7.22 -29.13
N ASP A 246 -39.90 7.18 -28.39
CA ASP A 246 -39.93 7.80 -27.05
C ASP A 246 -39.11 6.99 -26.03
N ALA A 247 -38.73 7.62 -24.91
CA ALA A 247 -37.91 6.97 -23.90
C ALA A 247 -38.52 5.66 -23.38
N SER A 248 -39.84 5.57 -23.22
CA SER A 248 -40.50 4.35 -22.73
C SER A 248 -40.35 3.20 -23.74
N TYR A 249 -40.47 3.51 -25.03
CA TYR A 249 -40.25 2.58 -26.12
C TYR A 249 -38.81 2.11 -26.19
N ILE A 250 -37.84 3.02 -26.08
CA ILE A 250 -36.41 2.69 -26.11
C ILE A 250 -36.05 1.77 -24.93
N LEU A 251 -36.49 2.12 -23.71
CA LEU A 251 -36.25 1.32 -22.51
C LEU A 251 -36.85 -0.08 -22.62
N TYR A 252 -38.07 -0.20 -23.15
CA TYR A 252 -38.70 -1.49 -23.41
C TYR A 252 -37.90 -2.34 -24.39
N ARG A 253 -37.44 -1.75 -25.51
CA ARG A 253 -36.61 -2.44 -26.51
C ARG A 253 -35.28 -2.92 -25.91
N LEU A 254 -34.61 -2.06 -25.13
CA LEU A 254 -33.37 -2.42 -24.42
C LEU A 254 -33.58 -3.57 -23.44
N GLN A 255 -34.67 -3.53 -22.65
CA GLN A 255 -34.97 -4.60 -21.70
C GLN A 255 -35.24 -5.93 -22.41
N SER A 256 -35.95 -5.90 -23.54
CA SER A 256 -36.17 -7.07 -24.38
C SER A 256 -34.85 -7.67 -24.88
N GLU A 257 -33.92 -6.85 -25.39
CA GLU A 257 -32.62 -7.32 -25.87
C GLU A 257 -31.72 -7.83 -24.73
N ILE A 258 -31.75 -7.20 -23.56
CA ILE A 258 -30.99 -7.67 -22.38
C ILE A 258 -31.41 -9.10 -22.00
N GLN A 259 -32.70 -9.42 -22.14
CA GLN A 259 -33.24 -10.74 -21.80
C GLN A 259 -32.88 -11.82 -22.82
N THR A 260 -32.70 -11.45 -24.09
CA THR A 260 -32.36 -12.39 -25.18
C THR A 260 -30.85 -12.54 -25.38
N GLN A 261 -30.05 -11.58 -24.90
CA GLN A 261 -28.61 -11.57 -25.05
C GLN A 261 -27.93 -12.41 -23.96
N TYR A 262 -27.13 -13.42 -24.33
CA TYR A 262 -26.41 -14.29 -23.38
C TYR A 262 -24.98 -13.85 -23.11
N VAL A 263 -24.43 -12.95 -23.93
CA VAL A 263 -23.07 -12.43 -23.76
C VAL A 263 -23.05 -11.38 -22.64
N THR A 264 -22.40 -11.69 -21.52
CA THR A 264 -22.35 -10.82 -20.32
C THR A 264 -21.90 -9.40 -20.64
N ARG A 265 -20.87 -9.25 -21.50
CA ARG A 265 -20.37 -7.94 -21.95
C ARG A 265 -21.46 -7.09 -22.60
N LYS A 266 -22.17 -7.69 -23.56
CA LYS A 266 -23.27 -7.05 -24.27
C LYS A 266 -24.43 -6.71 -23.33
N GLN A 267 -24.77 -7.61 -22.41
CA GLN A 267 -25.77 -7.33 -21.38
C GLN A 267 -25.38 -6.13 -20.51
N ASN A 268 -24.12 -6.04 -20.08
CA ASN A 268 -23.64 -4.93 -19.26
C ASN A 268 -23.72 -3.61 -20.02
N LEU A 269 -23.26 -3.57 -21.27
CA LEU A 269 -23.37 -2.37 -22.11
C LEU A 269 -24.82 -1.91 -22.29
N LEU A 270 -25.73 -2.84 -22.63
CA LEU A 270 -27.15 -2.52 -22.77
C LEU A 270 -27.77 -2.02 -21.46
N LYS A 271 -27.37 -2.59 -20.31
CA LYS A 271 -27.79 -2.10 -18.98
C LYS A 271 -27.28 -0.68 -18.71
N THR A 272 -26.03 -0.38 -19.06
CA THR A 272 -25.46 0.97 -18.93
C THR A 272 -26.21 1.97 -19.80
N ILE A 273 -26.49 1.64 -21.06
CA ILE A 273 -27.31 2.47 -21.96
C ILE A 273 -28.72 2.65 -21.40
N TYR A 274 -29.33 1.59 -20.88
CA TYR A 274 -30.64 1.66 -20.23
C TYR A 274 -30.61 2.64 -19.05
N THR A 275 -29.59 2.56 -18.18
CA THR A 275 -29.46 3.48 -17.04
C THR A 275 -29.28 4.92 -17.52
N TYR A 276 -28.52 5.16 -18.58
CA TYR A 276 -28.35 6.49 -19.17
C TYR A 276 -29.68 7.09 -19.63
N ILE A 277 -30.45 6.35 -20.44
CA ILE A 277 -31.73 6.83 -21.02
C ILE A 277 -32.82 6.95 -19.95
N ALA A 278 -32.89 6.01 -19.01
CA ALA A 278 -33.93 6.00 -17.98
C ALA A 278 -33.91 7.26 -17.11
N ASN A 279 -32.71 7.81 -16.89
CA ASN A 279 -32.52 8.96 -16.01
C ASN A 279 -32.46 10.31 -16.76
N GLU A 280 -32.59 10.31 -18.10
CA GLU A 280 -32.59 11.52 -18.93
C GLU A 280 -33.76 12.47 -18.62
N LYS A 281 -34.93 11.93 -18.23
CA LYS A 281 -36.16 12.72 -17.98
C LYS A 281 -36.25 13.27 -16.55
N THR A 282 -35.55 12.67 -15.60
CA THR A 282 -35.47 13.17 -14.21
C THR A 282 -34.78 14.54 -14.15
N ASP A 283 -33.85 14.82 -15.07
CA ASP A 283 -33.09 16.08 -15.17
C ASP A 283 -33.94 17.34 -15.41
N LYS A 284 -35.22 17.23 -15.83
CA LYS A 284 -36.07 18.40 -16.11
C LYS A 284 -36.84 18.93 -14.90
N ASN A 285 -37.03 18.12 -13.86
CA ASN A 285 -37.67 18.54 -12.60
C ASN A 285 -36.77 18.32 -11.37
N ASP A 286 -35.81 17.39 -11.44
CA ASP A 286 -34.74 17.21 -10.47
C ASP A 286 -33.41 17.64 -11.11
N MET A 287 -32.84 18.69 -10.55
CA MET A 287 -31.50 19.24 -10.81
C MET A 287 -30.48 18.25 -11.39
N SER A 288 -29.97 18.53 -12.60
CA SER A 288 -28.86 17.78 -13.23
C SER A 288 -27.56 17.96 -12.42
N TYR A 289 -27.28 16.96 -11.60
CA TYR A 289 -26.16 16.95 -10.67
C TYR A 289 -25.27 15.74 -10.98
N SER A 290 -23.98 15.97 -11.22
CA SER A 290 -23.04 14.88 -11.53
C SER A 290 -21.70 15.10 -10.83
N LEU A 291 -21.14 14.02 -10.29
CA LEU A 291 -19.93 14.02 -9.48
C LEU A 291 -18.90 13.02 -9.99
N TYR A 292 -17.62 13.36 -9.92
CA TYR A 292 -16.56 12.39 -10.12
C TYR A 292 -15.38 12.73 -9.22
N GLY A 293 -15.15 11.94 -8.17
CA GLY A 293 -14.21 12.30 -7.11
C GLY A 293 -14.55 11.69 -5.76
N THR A 294 -13.95 12.21 -4.70
CA THR A 294 -14.09 11.69 -3.33
C THR A 294 -14.00 12.80 -2.28
N ASN A 295 -14.69 12.63 -1.16
CA ASN A 295 -14.54 13.43 0.06
C ASN A 295 -13.45 12.90 0.99
N SER A 296 -12.95 11.68 0.74
CA SER A 296 -11.98 10.98 1.58
C SER A 296 -10.67 10.78 0.83
N PHE A 297 -10.12 11.87 0.29
CA PHE A 297 -8.88 11.81 -0.48
C PHE A 297 -7.68 11.38 0.37
N ASN A 298 -7.76 11.50 1.70
CA ASN A 298 -6.77 10.93 2.62
C ASN A 298 -6.63 9.41 2.43
N LEU A 299 -7.72 8.67 2.24
CA LEU A 299 -7.69 7.22 2.05
C LEU A 299 -7.00 6.84 0.73
N VAL A 300 -7.21 7.66 -0.31
CA VAL A 300 -6.50 7.52 -1.59
C VAL A 300 -4.99 7.71 -1.38
N TRP A 301 -4.59 8.72 -0.61
CA TRP A 301 -3.19 8.96 -0.27
C TRP A 301 -2.56 7.83 0.56
N GLU A 302 -3.29 7.30 1.55
CA GLU A 302 -2.88 6.15 2.36
C GLU A 302 -2.62 4.92 1.48
N LYS A 303 -3.55 4.62 0.58
CA LYS A 303 -3.43 3.49 -0.35
C LYS A 303 -2.26 3.65 -1.32
N VAL A 304 -2.06 4.84 -1.89
CA VAL A 304 -0.91 5.15 -2.75
C VAL A 304 0.41 4.89 -2.02
N CYS A 305 0.54 5.39 -0.79
CA CYS A 305 1.75 5.17 0.01
C CYS A 305 1.96 3.69 0.34
N ALA A 306 0.91 2.98 0.75
CA ALA A 306 0.99 1.56 1.09
C ALA A 306 1.47 0.69 -0.08
N ASP A 307 0.96 0.93 -1.30
CA ASP A 307 1.29 0.15 -2.49
C ASP A 307 2.70 0.50 -3.01
N ASN A 308 3.06 1.78 -3.02
CA ASN A 308 4.39 2.23 -3.49
C ASN A 308 5.51 1.74 -2.57
N PHE A 309 5.32 1.72 -1.25
CA PHE A 309 6.32 1.24 -0.30
C PHE A 309 6.20 -0.26 0.03
N GLY A 310 5.30 -0.98 -0.65
CA GLY A 310 5.21 -2.43 -0.55
C GLY A 310 4.82 -2.93 0.84
N SER A 311 3.77 -2.33 1.42
CA SER A 311 3.30 -2.62 2.78
C SER A 311 3.20 -4.13 3.04
N VAL A 312 3.81 -4.57 4.15
CA VAL A 312 3.86 -5.98 4.56
C VAL A 312 2.82 -6.33 5.62
N LEU A 313 1.92 -5.41 5.97
CA LEU A 313 0.89 -5.62 7.01
C LEU A 313 0.02 -6.86 6.75
N ASP A 314 -0.35 -7.09 5.49
CA ASP A 314 -1.21 -8.20 5.11
C ASP A 314 -0.43 -9.45 4.65
N LYS A 315 0.91 -9.39 4.69
CA LYS A 315 1.76 -10.58 4.50
C LYS A 315 1.73 -11.47 5.74
N LYS A 316 1.88 -12.78 5.55
CA LYS A 316 2.01 -13.72 6.66
C LYS A 316 3.35 -13.52 7.35
N ILE A 317 3.36 -13.65 8.67
CA ILE A 317 4.58 -13.49 9.48
C ILE A 317 5.68 -14.49 9.09
N VAL A 318 5.29 -15.68 8.62
CA VAL A 318 6.23 -16.71 8.14
C VAL A 318 7.00 -16.30 6.88
N ASP A 319 6.47 -15.36 6.09
CA ASP A 319 7.05 -14.90 4.83
C ASP A 319 7.90 -13.62 5.02
N LEU A 320 7.95 -13.06 6.24
CA LEU A 320 8.74 -11.87 6.54
C LEU A 320 10.23 -12.22 6.69
N PRO A 321 11.14 -11.25 6.44
CA PRO A 321 12.55 -11.40 6.78
C PRO A 321 12.76 -11.75 8.26
N LEU A 322 13.86 -12.43 8.57
CA LEU A 322 14.24 -12.85 9.93
C LEU A 322 13.27 -13.81 10.67
N SER A 323 12.18 -14.23 10.02
CA SER A 323 11.19 -15.17 10.57
C SER A 323 11.84 -16.45 11.11
N ASN A 324 11.72 -16.71 12.42
CA ASN A 324 12.22 -17.95 13.04
C ASN A 324 11.16 -19.07 12.96
N PRO A 325 11.43 -20.19 12.26
CA PRO A 325 10.47 -21.29 12.10
C PRO A 325 9.99 -21.93 13.41
N GLU A 326 10.78 -21.89 14.49
CA GLU A 326 10.39 -22.54 15.75
C GLU A 326 9.39 -21.72 16.57
N TRP A 327 9.58 -20.40 16.65
CA TRP A 327 8.68 -19.50 17.40
C TRP A 327 7.39 -19.22 16.62
N ASN A 328 7.51 -19.03 15.30
CA ASN A 328 6.38 -18.63 14.46
C ASN A 328 5.39 -19.77 14.23
N LYS A 329 5.79 -21.03 14.37
CA LYS A 329 4.90 -22.21 14.19
C LYS A 329 3.89 -22.42 15.32
N VAL A 330 4.10 -21.88 16.51
CA VAL A 330 3.18 -22.09 17.65
C VAL A 330 2.24 -20.90 17.87
N GLU A 331 2.74 -19.66 17.77
CA GLU A 331 1.95 -18.45 18.08
C GLU A 331 1.37 -17.73 16.84
N TYR A 332 2.03 -17.86 15.67
CA TYR A 332 1.80 -17.00 14.49
C TYR A 332 1.64 -17.75 13.14
N LYS A 333 1.47 -19.07 13.15
CA LYS A 333 1.59 -19.95 11.98
C LYS A 333 0.77 -19.53 10.75
N ASP A 334 -0.39 -18.91 10.97
CA ASP A 334 -1.30 -18.43 9.92
C ASP A 334 -1.72 -16.96 10.10
N LYS A 335 -0.98 -16.19 10.90
CA LYS A 335 -1.31 -14.78 11.17
C LYS A 335 -0.56 -13.85 10.21
N THR A 336 -1.26 -12.82 9.74
CA THR A 336 -0.65 -11.68 9.07
C THR A 336 0.01 -10.76 10.09
N LEU A 337 0.93 -9.91 9.65
CA LEU A 337 1.58 -8.93 10.53
C LEU A 337 0.56 -8.01 11.22
N ARG A 338 -0.52 -7.63 10.53
CA ARG A 338 -1.63 -6.84 11.08
C ARG A 338 -2.24 -7.47 12.36
N LYS A 339 -2.23 -8.79 12.48
CA LYS A 339 -2.76 -9.53 13.65
C LYS A 339 -1.79 -9.58 14.85
N VAL A 340 -0.59 -9.00 14.74
CA VAL A 340 0.30 -8.78 15.90
C VAL A 340 -0.31 -7.75 16.85
N ILE A 341 -0.98 -6.73 16.31
CA ILE A 341 -1.71 -5.76 17.11
C ILE A 341 -2.96 -6.42 17.67
N LYS A 342 -3.01 -6.56 19.00
CA LYS A 342 -4.10 -7.24 19.71
C LYS A 342 -5.34 -6.35 19.78
N SER A 343 -6.53 -6.92 19.61
CA SER A 343 -7.79 -6.20 19.88
C SER A 343 -7.98 -5.98 21.38
N PRO A 344 -8.65 -4.88 21.79
CA PRO A 344 -9.05 -4.71 23.17
C PRO A 344 -9.97 -5.84 23.63
N ARG A 345 -9.86 -6.22 24.91
CA ARG A 345 -10.63 -7.32 25.51
C ARG A 345 -11.51 -6.79 26.63
N TRP A 346 -12.82 -6.95 26.48
CA TRP A 346 -13.79 -6.63 27.51
C TRP A 346 -14.06 -7.88 28.35
N ARG A 347 -13.96 -7.76 29.68
CA ARG A 347 -14.22 -8.87 30.59
C ARG A 347 -15.31 -8.49 31.57
N LYS A 348 -16.28 -9.39 31.77
CA LYS A 348 -17.22 -9.33 32.89
C LYS A 348 -16.83 -10.41 33.88
N THR A 349 -16.91 -10.14 35.19
CA THR A 349 -16.50 -11.10 36.24
C THR A 349 -17.15 -12.48 36.08
N GLU A 350 -18.41 -12.51 35.66
CA GLU A 350 -19.20 -13.73 35.42
C GLU A 350 -18.82 -14.46 34.11
N PHE A 351 -18.17 -13.75 33.18
CA PHE A 351 -17.84 -14.22 31.83
C PHE A 351 -16.45 -13.70 31.43
N PRO A 352 -15.37 -14.23 32.04
CA PRO A 352 -14.02 -13.71 31.85
C PRO A 352 -13.44 -13.95 30.46
N ASP A 353 -13.99 -14.92 29.72
CA ASP A 353 -13.44 -15.46 28.45
C ASP A 353 -14.31 -15.18 27.22
N VAL A 354 -15.27 -14.24 27.27
CA VAL A 354 -16.06 -13.87 26.09
C VAL A 354 -15.22 -12.99 25.17
N GLU A 355 -14.91 -13.49 23.98
CA GLU A 355 -14.36 -12.70 22.89
C GLU A 355 -15.50 -12.19 22.00
N ASP A 356 -15.65 -10.86 21.89
CA ASP A 356 -16.59 -10.26 20.93
C ASP A 356 -15.92 -10.22 19.54
N PRO A 357 -16.50 -10.90 18.53
CA PRO A 357 -15.91 -10.99 17.20
C PRO A 357 -15.89 -9.66 16.44
N LYS A 358 -16.56 -8.61 16.92
CA LYS A 358 -16.67 -7.30 16.23
C LYS A 358 -15.70 -6.23 16.73
N VAL A 359 -14.81 -6.54 17.67
CA VAL A 359 -13.93 -5.54 18.27
C VAL A 359 -12.73 -5.24 17.38
N GLU A 360 -12.71 -4.03 16.81
CA GLU A 360 -11.59 -3.52 16.02
C GLU A 360 -10.35 -3.24 16.88
N THR A 361 -9.18 -3.25 16.23
CA THR A 361 -7.90 -2.85 16.84
C THR A 361 -7.31 -1.66 16.11
N LEU A 362 -6.18 -1.15 16.62
CA LEU A 362 -5.35 -0.14 15.97
C LEU A 362 -4.92 -0.63 14.57
N LYS A 363 -5.17 0.20 13.55
CA LYS A 363 -4.90 -0.10 12.14
C LYS A 363 -3.85 0.89 11.62
N PRO A 364 -2.56 0.52 11.57
CA PRO A 364 -1.56 1.32 10.88
C PRO A 364 -1.80 1.28 9.36
N ASP A 365 -1.39 2.34 8.66
CA ASP A 365 -1.55 2.45 7.22
C ASP A 365 -0.59 1.53 6.47
N LEU A 366 0.70 1.59 6.82
CA LEU A 366 1.69 0.67 6.28
C LEU A 366 2.85 0.33 7.23
N VAL A 367 3.40 -0.86 6.98
CA VAL A 367 4.70 -1.28 7.53
C VAL A 367 5.58 -1.70 6.36
N CYS A 368 6.80 -1.18 6.31
CA CYS A 368 7.79 -1.54 5.31
C CYS A 368 9.00 -2.17 5.99
N ILE A 369 9.52 -3.25 5.42
CA ILE A 369 10.70 -3.95 5.94
C ILE A 369 11.70 -4.08 4.81
N TYR A 370 12.93 -3.59 5.03
CA TYR A 370 13.96 -3.54 4.01
C TYR A 370 15.36 -3.78 4.59
N PRO A 371 16.31 -4.35 3.81
CA PRO A 371 17.66 -4.60 4.26
C PRO A 371 18.45 -3.29 4.39
N VAL A 372 19.24 -3.20 5.47
CA VAL A 372 20.20 -2.11 5.71
C VAL A 372 21.62 -2.58 5.42
N ASP A 373 21.95 -3.80 5.82
CA ASP A 373 23.21 -4.48 5.49
C ASP A 373 22.90 -5.96 5.21
N GLU A 374 22.90 -6.33 3.92
CA GLU A 374 22.57 -7.69 3.50
C GLU A 374 23.59 -8.74 3.99
N GLN A 375 24.87 -8.35 4.08
CA GLN A 375 25.93 -9.26 4.52
C GLN A 375 25.77 -9.61 6.00
N LYS A 376 25.36 -8.62 6.80
CA LYS A 376 25.04 -8.80 8.23
C LYS A 376 23.62 -9.27 8.49
N LYS A 377 22.77 -9.31 7.45
CA LYS A 377 21.33 -9.57 7.55
C LYS A 377 20.62 -8.60 8.50
N ASP A 378 21.03 -7.34 8.48
CA ASP A 378 20.39 -6.29 9.24
C ASP A 378 19.20 -5.74 8.45
N TYR A 379 18.03 -5.73 9.08
CA TYR A 379 16.79 -5.20 8.50
C TYR A 379 16.26 -4.04 9.34
N CYS A 380 15.65 -3.07 8.65
CA CYS A 380 14.88 -2.01 9.27
C CYS A 380 13.39 -2.36 9.29
N PHE A 381 12.73 -2.09 10.41
CA PHE A 381 11.28 -2.18 10.57
C PHE A 381 10.69 -0.76 10.55
N GLY A 382 10.15 -0.35 9.41
CA GLY A 382 9.55 0.96 9.20
C GLY A 382 8.05 0.95 9.44
N ILE A 383 7.59 1.77 10.39
CA ILE A 383 6.18 1.99 10.71
C ILE A 383 5.82 3.37 10.18
N TYR A 384 5.02 3.41 9.11
CA TYR A 384 4.69 4.65 8.45
C TYR A 384 3.18 4.85 8.41
N ASP A 385 2.78 6.09 8.62
CA ASP A 385 1.38 6.50 8.62
C ASP A 385 1.23 7.69 7.68
N ALA A 386 0.36 7.51 6.69
CA ALA A 386 0.20 8.42 5.57
C ALA A 386 -0.81 9.50 5.97
N LYS A 387 -0.30 10.72 6.12
CA LYS A 387 -1.02 11.82 6.71
C LYS A 387 -1.31 12.89 5.67
N TYR A 388 -2.59 13.12 5.40
CA TYR A 388 -3.05 14.12 4.45
C TYR A 388 -3.06 15.55 5.04
N TYR A 389 -1.92 15.96 5.62
CA TYR A 389 -1.70 17.24 6.28
C TYR A 389 -0.76 18.14 5.48
N CYS A 390 -1.06 19.44 5.43
CA CYS A 390 -0.25 20.46 4.77
C CYS A 390 0.58 21.23 5.80
N ILE A 391 1.56 20.55 6.41
CA ILE A 391 2.38 21.14 7.45
C ILE A 391 3.20 22.29 6.85
N ASP A 392 3.17 23.45 7.51
CA ASP A 392 3.89 24.65 7.08
C ASP A 392 4.62 25.32 8.25
N TYR A 393 5.87 25.73 8.03
CA TYR A 393 6.68 26.47 9.00
C TYR A 393 6.85 27.90 8.51
N GLN A 394 6.21 28.84 9.20
CA GLN A 394 6.34 30.26 8.93
C GLN A 394 7.42 30.85 9.84
N ILE A 395 8.59 31.09 9.27
CA ILE A 395 9.74 31.65 9.99
C ILE A 395 9.70 33.18 9.92
N HIS A 396 9.57 33.81 11.08
CA HIS A 396 9.62 35.26 11.26
C HIS A 396 10.78 35.62 12.20
N GLY A 397 11.95 35.89 11.63
CA GLY A 397 13.19 36.09 12.40
C GLY A 397 13.55 34.81 13.16
N ASP A 398 13.70 34.91 14.48
CA ASP A 398 14.07 33.77 15.35
C ASP A 398 12.87 32.91 15.80
N LYS A 399 11.65 33.25 15.38
CA LYS A 399 10.42 32.54 15.75
C LYS A 399 9.86 31.79 14.57
N ALA A 400 9.62 30.49 14.74
CA ALA A 400 8.87 29.67 13.80
C ALA A 400 7.45 29.44 14.34
N ILE A 401 6.44 29.69 13.51
CA ILE A 401 5.06 29.29 13.77
C ILE A 401 4.76 28.10 12.86
N ILE A 402 4.21 27.03 13.44
CA ILE A 402 3.77 25.85 12.71
C ILE A 402 2.26 25.87 12.52
N SER A 403 1.78 25.51 11.33
CA SER A 403 0.37 25.31 11.01
C SER A 403 0.16 24.04 10.19
N GLY A 404 -1.08 23.54 10.16
CA GLY A 404 -1.45 22.34 9.39
C GLY A 404 -0.82 21.04 9.89
N GLN A 405 -0.33 20.99 11.13
CA GLN A 405 0.27 19.80 11.75
C GLN A 405 -0.79 18.78 12.23
N PRO A 406 -0.43 17.49 12.28
CA PRO A 406 -1.28 16.46 12.88
C PRO A 406 -1.66 16.78 14.33
N GLY A 407 -2.86 16.40 14.73
CA GLY A 407 -3.33 16.56 16.10
C GLY A 407 -2.65 15.58 17.09
N VAL A 408 -2.83 15.83 18.39
CA VAL A 408 -2.29 14.95 19.46
C VAL A 408 -2.77 13.51 19.34
N GLY A 409 -3.99 13.30 18.81
CA GLY A 409 -4.55 11.97 18.57
C GLY A 409 -3.73 11.15 17.58
N ASP A 410 -3.28 11.77 16.48
CA ASP A 410 -2.46 11.09 15.48
C ASP A 410 -1.06 10.80 15.98
N VAL A 411 -0.43 11.78 16.65
CA VAL A 411 0.87 11.59 17.30
C VAL A 411 0.80 10.43 18.30
N THR A 412 -0.25 10.37 19.11
CA THR A 412 -0.45 9.30 20.09
C THR A 412 -0.63 7.94 19.42
N LYS A 413 -1.50 7.85 18.40
CA LYS A 413 -1.73 6.60 17.65
C LYS A 413 -0.43 6.07 17.06
N GLN A 414 0.39 6.95 16.51
CA GLN A 414 1.65 6.57 15.89
C GLN A 414 2.65 5.97 16.89
N TYR A 415 2.78 6.55 18.08
CA TYR A 415 3.55 5.93 19.17
C TYR A 415 2.96 4.58 19.61
N LEU A 416 1.63 4.48 19.68
CA LEU A 416 0.95 3.23 20.04
C LEU A 416 1.17 2.12 19.00
N TYR A 417 1.29 2.44 17.71
CA TYR A 417 1.65 1.45 16.69
C TYR A 417 3.05 0.89 16.93
N GLN A 418 4.05 1.75 17.18
CA GLN A 418 5.40 1.28 17.53
C GLN A 418 5.36 0.42 18.79
N LEU A 419 4.68 0.87 19.84
CA LEU A 419 4.55 0.12 21.07
C LEU A 419 3.87 -1.25 20.87
N ALA A 420 2.89 -1.34 19.97
CA ALA A 420 2.19 -2.58 19.65
C ALA A 420 3.08 -3.59 18.90
N PHE A 421 4.01 -3.11 18.07
CA PHE A 421 4.97 -3.96 17.36
C PHE A 421 6.25 -4.23 18.14
N ASP A 422 6.56 -3.46 19.19
CA ASP A 422 7.81 -3.51 19.95
C ASP A 422 8.25 -4.93 20.36
N ASP A 423 7.34 -5.71 20.98
CA ASP A 423 7.64 -7.10 21.37
C ASP A 423 7.91 -8.01 20.16
N PHE A 424 7.24 -7.78 19.04
CA PHE A 424 7.47 -8.51 17.80
C PHE A 424 8.82 -8.13 17.17
N ILE A 425 9.14 -6.83 17.11
CA ILE A 425 10.39 -6.29 16.57
C ILE A 425 11.58 -6.90 17.34
N MET A 426 11.50 -6.89 18.67
CA MET A 426 12.46 -7.52 19.59
C MET A 426 12.66 -9.00 19.31
N LYS A 427 11.56 -9.78 19.33
CA LYS A 427 11.62 -11.24 19.21
C LYS A 427 12.15 -11.71 17.86
N GLN A 428 11.86 -10.97 16.78
CA GLN A 428 12.37 -11.31 15.44
C GLN A 428 13.80 -10.80 15.21
N GLY A 429 14.29 -9.87 16.03
CA GLY A 429 15.67 -9.37 15.97
C GLY A 429 15.90 -8.31 14.91
N TYR A 430 14.91 -7.48 14.60
CA TYR A 430 15.12 -6.29 13.77
C TYR A 430 16.02 -5.31 14.52
N ARG A 431 17.05 -4.78 13.85
CA ARG A 431 18.07 -3.93 14.50
C ARG A 431 17.70 -2.45 14.51
N TYR A 432 16.93 -2.03 13.52
CA TYR A 432 16.58 -0.63 13.31
C TYR A 432 15.06 -0.48 13.25
N VAL A 433 14.53 0.53 13.94
CA VAL A 433 13.12 0.92 13.83
C VAL A 433 13.06 2.31 13.25
N GLN A 434 12.06 2.54 12.40
CA GLN A 434 11.72 3.86 11.91
C GLN A 434 10.25 4.13 12.16
N ASN A 435 9.95 5.35 12.59
CA ASN A 435 8.60 5.80 12.86
C ASN A 435 8.35 7.13 12.12
N MET A 436 7.44 7.16 11.15
CA MET A 436 7.29 8.32 10.26
C MET A 436 5.85 8.66 9.88
N PHE A 437 5.60 9.95 9.67
CA PHE A 437 4.46 10.46 8.92
C PHE A 437 4.83 10.75 7.47
N PHE A 438 4.02 10.29 6.53
CA PHE A 438 4.14 10.57 5.11
C PHE A 438 3.09 11.59 4.67
N CYS A 439 3.51 12.84 4.48
CA CYS A 439 2.65 13.91 4.01
C CYS A 439 2.85 14.18 2.51
N PRO A 440 1.79 14.51 1.75
CA PRO A 440 1.95 14.88 0.35
C PRO A 440 2.51 16.31 0.21
N ASP A 441 3.34 16.53 -0.80
CA ASP A 441 3.85 17.83 -1.21
C ASP A 441 4.09 17.86 -2.72
N GLU A 442 4.19 19.05 -3.33
CA GLU A 442 4.46 19.18 -4.76
C GLU A 442 5.90 18.78 -5.12
N VAL A 443 6.86 19.16 -4.29
CA VAL A 443 8.30 18.93 -4.54
C VAL A 443 8.80 17.75 -3.71
N GLY A 444 8.32 17.64 -2.47
CA GLY A 444 8.79 16.67 -1.50
C GLY A 444 10.02 17.16 -0.71
N ASP A 445 10.13 16.68 0.52
CA ASP A 445 11.24 16.92 1.43
C ASP A 445 11.36 15.72 2.38
N LYS A 446 12.40 14.92 2.18
CA LYS A 446 12.64 13.72 2.98
C LYS A 446 13.17 14.00 4.38
N GLN A 447 13.59 15.22 4.69
CA GLN A 447 14.12 15.62 6.00
C GLN A 447 13.36 16.84 6.54
N TYR A 448 12.04 16.86 6.34
CA TYR A 448 11.22 18.01 6.67
C TYR A 448 11.22 18.35 8.18
N GLY A 449 11.19 17.34 9.05
CA GLY A 449 11.25 17.54 10.50
C GLY A 449 10.88 16.29 11.30
N TRP A 450 10.55 16.49 12.57
CA TRP A 450 10.08 15.43 13.47
C TRP A 450 9.21 16.01 14.59
N VAL A 451 8.39 15.15 15.20
CA VAL A 451 7.58 15.46 16.37
C VAL A 451 7.87 14.47 17.49
N GLN A 452 7.94 14.99 18.71
CA GLN A 452 8.18 14.20 19.92
C GLN A 452 7.10 14.49 20.97
N MET A 453 6.73 13.45 21.70
CA MET A 453 5.86 13.55 22.86
C MET A 453 6.53 12.82 24.02
N GLU A 454 7.14 13.56 24.96
CA GLU A 454 8.05 12.99 25.97
C GLU A 454 7.44 11.85 26.78
N ILE A 455 6.16 11.97 27.16
CA ILE A 455 5.43 10.95 27.95
C ILE A 455 5.29 9.61 27.20
N LEU A 456 5.26 9.60 25.88
CA LEU A 456 5.17 8.38 25.06
C LEU A 456 6.54 7.95 24.53
N ASN A 457 7.43 8.91 24.33
CA ASN A 457 8.81 8.65 23.96
C ASN A 457 9.55 7.86 25.06
N HIS A 458 9.15 8.02 26.33
CA HIS A 458 9.66 7.27 27.48
C HIS A 458 8.51 6.57 28.23
N ILE A 459 8.25 5.30 27.93
CA ILE A 459 7.22 4.50 28.62
C ILE A 459 7.90 3.39 29.42
N GLY A 460 7.95 3.54 30.75
CA GLY A 460 8.61 2.59 31.63
C GLY A 460 10.11 2.50 31.31
N ASN A 461 10.57 1.32 30.92
CA ASN A 461 11.94 1.07 30.47
C ASN A 461 12.11 1.14 28.93
N LYS A 462 11.06 1.51 28.18
CA LYS A 462 11.08 1.57 26.72
C LYS A 462 11.30 3.00 26.25
N ARG A 463 12.19 3.14 25.26
CA ARG A 463 12.40 4.38 24.52
C ARG A 463 11.87 4.19 23.11
N LEU A 464 10.79 4.90 22.77
CA LEU A 464 10.21 4.85 21.42
C LEU A 464 10.91 5.87 20.51
N GLU A 465 10.73 5.74 19.19
CA GLU A 465 11.35 6.66 18.23
C GLU A 465 10.61 7.99 18.19
N ASN A 466 11.34 9.08 17.93
CA ASN A 466 10.68 10.31 17.48
C ASN A 466 9.96 10.03 16.16
N ILE A 467 8.82 10.68 15.93
CA ILE A 467 8.08 10.50 14.68
C ILE A 467 8.66 11.47 13.67
N ALA A 468 9.39 10.97 12.68
CA ALA A 468 9.89 11.80 11.59
C ALA A 468 8.74 12.23 10.67
N VAL A 469 8.83 13.43 10.12
CA VAL A 469 7.88 13.92 9.13
C VAL A 469 8.59 13.96 7.78
N VAL A 470 8.05 13.23 6.81
CA VAL A 470 8.55 13.13 5.45
C VAL A 470 7.50 13.68 4.51
N LYS A 471 7.88 14.65 3.69
CA LYS A 471 7.06 15.14 2.59
C LYS A 471 7.38 14.39 1.32
N LEU A 472 6.44 13.62 0.80
CA LEU A 472 6.59 12.88 -0.45
C LEU A 472 6.07 13.71 -1.61
N CYS A 473 6.83 13.72 -2.71
CA CYS A 473 6.39 14.33 -3.97
C CYS A 473 5.15 13.57 -4.50
N ALA A 474 3.98 14.18 -4.38
CA ALA A 474 2.70 13.53 -4.66
C ALA A 474 2.61 13.07 -6.12
N SER A 475 3.06 13.90 -7.07
CA SER A 475 3.01 13.54 -8.50
C SER A 475 3.87 12.32 -8.84
N LYS A 476 5.04 12.17 -8.21
CA LYS A 476 5.88 10.98 -8.33
C LYS A 476 5.23 9.76 -7.70
N MET A 477 4.67 9.90 -6.50
CA MET A 477 3.96 8.80 -5.84
C MET A 477 2.76 8.33 -6.64
N TYR A 478 2.00 9.25 -7.22
CA TYR A 478 0.89 8.92 -8.11
C TYR A 478 1.34 8.21 -9.36
N GLN A 479 2.45 8.62 -9.96
CA GLN A 479 2.97 7.95 -11.16
C GLN A 479 3.37 6.50 -10.85
N LEU A 480 4.15 6.27 -9.78
CA LEU A 480 4.50 4.92 -9.32
C LEU A 480 3.25 4.07 -9.05
N TYR A 481 2.27 4.66 -8.37
CA TYR A 481 1.02 3.99 -8.07
C TYR A 481 0.29 3.61 -9.36
N LEU A 482 0.09 4.54 -10.29
CA LEU A 482 -0.57 4.30 -11.57
C LEU A 482 0.13 3.20 -12.38
N ASP A 483 1.46 3.20 -12.40
CA ASP A 483 2.30 2.24 -13.11
C ASP A 483 2.40 0.86 -12.44
N ASN A 484 1.76 0.66 -11.28
CA ASN A 484 1.87 -0.54 -10.44
C ASN A 484 3.33 -0.83 -10.01
N GLN A 485 4.11 0.22 -9.77
CA GLN A 485 5.50 0.10 -9.35
C GLN A 485 5.62 0.25 -7.83
N THR A 486 6.27 -0.73 -7.21
CA THR A 486 6.73 -0.63 -5.83
C THR A 486 8.18 -0.16 -5.84
N ILE A 487 8.51 0.79 -4.96
CA ILE A 487 9.87 1.27 -4.73
C ILE A 487 10.73 0.09 -4.30
N SER A 488 11.86 -0.08 -4.97
CA SER A 488 12.84 -1.11 -4.62
C SER A 488 13.33 -0.92 -3.20
N GLU A 489 13.52 -2.02 -2.47
CA GLU A 489 14.03 -1.98 -1.09
C GLU A 489 15.41 -1.32 -0.98
N HIS A 490 16.20 -1.32 -2.06
CA HIS A 490 17.50 -0.65 -2.16
C HIS A 490 17.40 0.87 -2.44
N GLU A 491 16.24 1.35 -2.86
CA GLU A 491 16.01 2.74 -3.27
C GLU A 491 15.18 3.53 -2.26
N ILE A 492 14.68 2.88 -1.21
CA ILE A 492 13.86 3.50 -0.15
C ILE A 492 14.53 4.77 0.42
N ASN A 493 15.84 4.77 0.62
CA ASN A 493 16.60 5.91 1.18
C ASN A 493 16.63 7.16 0.29
N GLN A 494 16.20 7.04 -0.97
CA GLN A 494 15.99 8.19 -1.84
C GLN A 494 14.77 9.01 -1.37
N TYR A 495 13.79 8.37 -0.73
CA TYR A 495 12.50 8.96 -0.35
C TYR A 495 12.38 9.25 1.14
N ILE A 496 13.09 8.50 1.99
CA ILE A 496 13.04 8.66 3.45
C ILE A 496 14.42 8.97 4.03
N PRO A 497 14.53 9.58 5.22
CA PRO A 497 15.81 9.97 5.79
C PRO A 497 16.55 8.80 6.44
N ASP A 498 17.88 8.76 6.28
CA ASP A 498 18.74 7.81 7.01
C ASP A 498 18.77 8.10 8.53
N ILE A 499 18.60 9.36 8.91
CA ILE A 499 18.72 9.89 10.30
C ILE A 499 17.62 9.35 11.24
N GLY A 500 16.53 8.80 10.70
CA GLY A 500 15.47 8.20 11.50
C GLY A 500 15.77 6.79 12.02
N ARG A 501 16.94 6.20 11.71
CA ARG A 501 17.34 4.89 12.22
C ARG A 501 18.01 5.04 13.58
N GLN A 502 17.29 4.86 14.69
CA GLN A 502 17.97 4.47 15.91
C GLN A 502 18.22 2.97 15.89
N GLU A 503 19.46 2.62 16.26
CA GLU A 503 19.76 1.27 16.68
C GLU A 503 18.98 1.01 17.96
N ILE A 504 18.25 -0.10 17.99
CA ILE A 504 17.48 -0.48 19.18
C ILE A 504 18.46 -0.68 20.35
N SER A 505 18.51 0.32 21.23
CA SER A 505 19.30 0.30 22.47
C SER A 505 18.57 -0.57 23.50
N GLU A 506 18.76 -1.89 23.44
CA GLU A 506 17.98 -2.82 24.27
C GLU A 506 18.75 -3.45 25.45
N GLN A 507 18.17 -3.24 26.64
CA GLN A 507 18.62 -3.69 27.96
C GLN A 507 18.45 -5.19 28.27
N ASN A 508 17.93 -6.04 27.38
CA ASN A 508 17.70 -7.46 27.73
C ASN A 508 18.55 -8.45 26.92
N PHE A 509 19.82 -8.52 27.33
CA PHE A 509 20.84 -9.52 26.97
C PHE A 509 20.33 -10.96 27.00
N ALA A 510 19.50 -11.33 27.99
CA ALA A 510 19.02 -12.70 28.18
C ALA A 510 18.15 -13.20 27.01
N ASN A 511 17.32 -12.34 26.43
CA ASN A 511 16.41 -12.72 25.35
C ASN A 511 17.15 -12.85 24.01
N ARG A 512 18.11 -11.96 23.74
CA ARG A 512 19.01 -12.10 22.58
C ARG A 512 19.90 -13.33 22.72
N MET A 513 20.52 -13.54 23.88
CA MET A 513 21.35 -14.72 24.15
C MET A 513 20.53 -16.01 24.04
N MET A 514 19.29 -16.06 24.53
CA MET A 514 18.42 -17.25 24.39
C MET A 514 17.96 -17.51 22.95
N ALA A 515 17.58 -16.47 22.19
CA ALA A 515 17.24 -16.64 20.77
C ALA A 515 18.45 -17.07 19.91
N TYR A 516 19.63 -16.55 20.27
CA TYR A 516 20.91 -16.95 19.71
C TYR A 516 21.23 -18.41 20.08
N LEU A 517 21.18 -18.78 21.36
CA LEU A 517 21.40 -20.13 21.88
C LEU A 517 20.45 -21.17 21.29
N MET A 518 19.17 -20.86 21.04
CA MET A 518 18.21 -21.80 20.43
C MET A 518 18.47 -22.04 18.92
N ARG A 519 18.75 -20.97 18.14
CA ARG A 519 19.18 -21.12 16.74
C ARG A 519 20.50 -21.92 16.63
N ILE A 520 21.37 -21.80 17.63
CA ILE A 520 22.67 -22.47 17.74
C ILE A 520 22.54 -23.92 18.20
N THR A 521 21.60 -24.25 19.11
CA THR A 521 21.32 -25.63 19.52
C THR A 521 20.87 -26.49 18.34
N ASN A 522 20.16 -25.89 17.38
CA ASN A 522 19.80 -26.56 16.13
C ASN A 522 20.97 -26.72 15.15
N ALA A 523 21.83 -25.70 15.01
CA ALA A 523 23.04 -25.83 14.19
C ALA A 523 24.05 -26.84 14.78
N SER A 524 24.17 -26.90 16.10
CA SER A 524 24.97 -27.87 16.84
C SER A 524 24.40 -29.29 16.73
N LYS A 525 23.07 -29.47 16.91
CA LYS A 525 22.40 -30.75 16.63
C LYS A 525 22.55 -31.20 15.18
N MET A 526 22.45 -30.29 14.21
CA MET A 526 22.68 -30.61 12.79
C MET A 526 24.15 -30.93 12.48
N ALA A 527 25.11 -30.39 13.24
CA ALA A 527 26.52 -30.73 13.15
C ALA A 527 26.82 -32.06 13.87
N GLU A 528 26.19 -32.34 15.01
CA GLU A 528 26.21 -33.63 15.69
C GLU A 528 25.61 -34.73 14.81
N GLU A 529 24.44 -34.53 14.19
CA GLU A 529 23.85 -35.49 13.24
C GLU A 529 24.78 -35.76 12.04
N LYS A 530 25.53 -34.76 11.56
CA LYS A 530 26.52 -34.90 10.48
C LYS A 530 27.82 -35.57 10.93
N LEU A 531 28.21 -35.40 12.20
CA LEU A 531 29.39 -36.02 12.82
C LEU A 531 29.07 -37.43 13.36
N GLU A 532 27.82 -37.75 13.71
CA GLU A 532 27.33 -39.06 14.15
C GLU A 532 27.13 -40.04 12.98
N MET A 533 27.22 -39.57 11.73
CA MET A 533 27.45 -40.44 10.55
C MET A 533 28.80 -41.21 10.61
N LYS A 534 29.49 -41.19 11.76
CA LYS A 534 30.60 -42.05 12.18
C LYS A 534 30.30 -43.56 12.19
N ALA A 535 29.09 -44.01 11.86
CA ALA A 535 28.79 -45.44 11.77
C ALA A 535 29.26 -46.12 10.46
N ASP A 536 29.63 -45.36 9.41
CA ASP A 536 30.20 -45.94 8.20
C ASP A 536 31.73 -45.76 8.17
N GLN A 537 32.43 -46.67 8.85
CA GLN A 537 33.89 -46.79 8.76
C GLN A 537 34.31 -46.96 7.29
N GLY A 538 35.02 -45.96 6.74
CA GLY A 538 35.86 -46.18 5.56
C GLY A 538 35.89 -45.11 4.45
N LYS A 539 35.24 -43.95 4.57
CA LYS A 539 35.36 -42.88 3.56
C LYS A 539 35.80 -41.55 4.16
N LEU A 540 36.91 -41.03 3.62
CA LEU A 540 37.58 -39.78 4.01
C LEU A 540 36.60 -38.65 4.31
N ILE A 541 36.66 -38.11 5.53
CA ILE A 541 36.15 -36.77 5.83
C ILE A 541 37.20 -35.78 5.32
N TYR A 542 36.81 -34.87 4.41
CA TYR A 542 37.74 -33.90 3.82
C TYR A 542 38.26 -32.91 4.90
N PRO A 543 39.58 -32.61 4.94
CA PRO A 543 40.17 -31.67 5.91
C PRO A 543 39.52 -30.28 5.92
N ARG A 544 38.94 -29.84 4.80
CA ARG A 544 38.21 -28.56 4.69
C ARG A 544 36.88 -28.55 5.44
N GLN A 545 36.21 -29.70 5.56
CA GLN A 545 34.91 -29.82 6.23
C GLN A 545 35.11 -29.84 7.75
N ILE A 546 36.13 -30.56 8.24
CA ILE A 546 36.56 -30.58 9.64
C ILE A 546 36.96 -29.17 10.11
N LYS A 547 37.75 -28.43 9.32
CA LYS A 547 38.15 -27.06 9.67
C LYS A 547 36.99 -26.07 9.76
N ARG A 548 35.93 -26.27 8.97
CA ARG A 548 34.73 -25.41 8.99
C ARG A 548 33.86 -25.68 10.22
N GLU A 549 33.79 -26.94 10.67
CA GLU A 549 33.02 -27.34 11.85
C GLU A 549 33.78 -27.09 13.17
N LEU A 550 35.12 -27.13 13.14
CA LEU A 550 35.99 -26.81 14.28
C LEU A 550 35.89 -25.33 14.70
N GLY A 551 35.85 -24.40 13.73
CA GLY A 551 35.71 -22.97 14.02
C GLY A 551 34.40 -22.62 14.74
N ALA A 552 33.30 -23.21 14.28
CA ALA A 552 32.01 -23.17 14.97
C ALA A 552 32.12 -23.71 16.40
N LYS A 553 32.60 -24.94 16.58
CA LYS A 553 32.72 -25.56 17.92
C LYS A 553 33.59 -24.78 18.89
N ILE A 554 34.69 -24.19 18.43
CA ILE A 554 35.59 -23.38 19.28
C ILE A 554 34.86 -22.14 19.81
N ILE A 555 34.01 -21.52 18.99
CA ILE A 555 33.18 -20.40 19.44
C ILE A 555 32.15 -20.87 20.47
N TYR A 556 31.48 -21.99 20.22
CA TYR A 556 30.33 -22.44 21.01
C TYR A 556 30.68 -23.19 22.31
N ASP A 557 31.67 -24.08 22.27
CA ASP A 557 32.00 -24.99 23.36
C ASP A 557 33.17 -24.48 24.22
N ALA A 558 33.91 -23.48 23.71
CA ALA A 558 35.03 -22.84 24.42
C ALA A 558 34.75 -21.36 24.75
N ILE A 559 34.54 -20.50 23.75
CA ILE A 559 34.46 -19.04 23.95
C ILE A 559 33.21 -18.64 24.75
N CYS A 560 32.02 -19.11 24.36
CA CYS A 560 30.76 -18.74 25.04
C CYS A 560 30.70 -19.15 26.53
N PRO A 561 31.00 -20.40 26.93
CA PRO A 561 30.99 -20.78 28.35
C PRO A 561 32.00 -20.00 29.19
N VAL A 562 33.19 -19.74 28.64
CA VAL A 562 34.24 -18.98 29.34
C VAL A 562 33.83 -17.51 29.46
N ALA A 563 33.24 -16.90 28.42
CA ALA A 563 32.71 -15.54 28.47
C ALA A 563 31.55 -15.41 29.48
N SER A 564 30.58 -16.34 29.45
CA SER A 564 29.45 -16.35 30.39
C SER A 564 29.93 -16.49 31.83
N LYS A 565 30.91 -17.36 32.08
CA LYS A 565 31.51 -17.53 33.41
C LYS A 565 32.32 -16.30 33.85
N ALA A 566 33.16 -15.76 32.97
CA ALA A 566 34.08 -14.66 33.27
C ALA A 566 33.38 -13.33 33.55
N PHE A 567 32.31 -13.03 32.82
CA PHE A 567 31.63 -11.73 32.91
C PHE A 567 30.34 -11.76 33.71
N TYR A 568 29.71 -12.92 33.86
CA TYR A 568 28.36 -13.03 34.42
C TYR A 568 28.19 -14.13 35.46
N GLY A 569 29.26 -14.90 35.76
CA GLY A 569 29.26 -15.88 36.85
C GLY A 569 28.39 -17.11 36.63
N PHE A 570 27.86 -17.35 35.42
CA PHE A 570 27.07 -18.54 35.10
C PHE A 570 27.62 -19.33 33.91
N ASN A 571 27.41 -20.65 33.92
CA ASN A 571 27.80 -21.55 32.84
C ASN A 571 26.53 -22.07 32.13
N PRO A 572 26.27 -21.72 30.86
CA PRO A 572 25.03 -22.08 30.16
C PRO A 572 24.80 -23.59 29.96
N TYR A 573 25.77 -24.43 30.32
CA TYR A 573 25.73 -25.88 30.12
C TYR A 573 25.63 -26.69 31.42
N GLU A 574 25.55 -26.03 32.59
CA GLU A 574 25.21 -26.70 33.85
C GLU A 574 23.68 -26.85 33.96
N LYS A 575 23.21 -28.06 34.27
CA LYS A 575 21.78 -28.36 34.43
C LYS A 575 21.29 -27.88 35.80
N GLU A 576 21.13 -26.58 35.99
CA GLU A 576 20.37 -26.04 37.13
C GLU A 576 19.29 -25.05 36.66
N ASN A 577 18.17 -25.00 37.39
CA ASN A 577 16.99 -24.20 37.05
C ASN A 577 17.30 -22.69 37.07
N TYR A 578 17.69 -22.11 35.94
CA TYR A 578 17.92 -20.66 35.77
C TYR A 578 16.62 -19.83 35.68
N GLY A 579 15.59 -20.22 36.43
CA GLY A 579 14.26 -19.61 36.36
C GLY A 579 14.14 -18.19 36.92
N ASN A 580 15.16 -17.67 37.62
CA ASN A 580 15.05 -16.42 38.38
C ASN A 580 16.32 -15.52 38.42
N MET A 581 17.29 -15.69 37.52
CA MET A 581 18.44 -14.78 37.50
C MET A 581 18.18 -13.61 36.54
N VAL A 582 17.72 -12.51 37.13
CA VAL A 582 17.74 -11.19 36.49
C VAL A 582 19.21 -10.78 36.42
N ALA A 583 19.80 -10.78 35.22
CA ALA A 583 21.08 -10.13 34.99
C ALA A 583 20.85 -8.61 34.96
N GLU A 584 20.50 -8.05 36.12
CA GLU A 584 20.50 -6.61 36.36
C GLU A 584 21.96 -6.12 36.46
N ASP A 585 22.27 -5.11 35.64
CA ASP A 585 23.42 -4.20 35.73
C ASP A 585 24.84 -4.79 35.92
N ILE A 586 25.45 -5.31 34.84
CA ILE A 586 26.91 -5.44 34.75
C ILE A 586 27.45 -4.83 33.43
N GLY A 587 27.67 -3.51 33.43
CA GLY A 587 28.56 -2.78 32.49
C GLY A 587 28.19 -2.79 30.99
N ASN A 588 29.19 -2.49 30.13
CA ASN A 588 29.11 -2.42 28.65
C ASN A 588 28.88 -3.81 28.01
N SER A 589 27.79 -4.46 28.35
CA SER A 589 27.41 -5.81 27.87
C SER A 589 27.26 -5.87 26.35
N TYR A 590 26.83 -4.79 25.71
CA TYR A 590 26.71 -4.68 24.26
C TYR A 590 28.07 -4.65 23.56
N GLY A 591 29.00 -3.81 24.02
CA GLY A 591 30.38 -3.76 23.53
C GLY A 591 31.08 -5.11 23.68
N ARG A 592 30.88 -5.78 24.82
CA ARG A 592 31.40 -7.14 25.05
C ARG A 592 30.88 -8.16 24.05
N CYS A 593 29.58 -8.16 23.75
CA CYS A 593 28.99 -9.12 22.81
C CYS A 593 29.47 -8.93 21.38
N ASN A 594 29.50 -7.67 20.90
CA ASN A 594 30.02 -7.37 19.57
C ASN A 594 31.50 -7.74 19.46
N GLN A 595 32.30 -7.38 20.48
CA GLN A 595 33.70 -7.77 20.52
C GLN A 595 33.89 -9.29 20.58
N ILE A 596 33.04 -10.03 21.30
CA ILE A 596 33.09 -11.51 21.33
C ILE A 596 32.76 -12.08 19.95
N ALA A 597 31.75 -11.53 19.26
CA ALA A 597 31.39 -11.96 17.91
C ALA A 597 32.52 -11.67 16.90
N ASP A 598 33.11 -10.48 16.96
CA ASP A 598 34.23 -10.09 16.11
C ASP A 598 35.46 -10.97 16.37
N ALA A 599 35.78 -11.23 17.66
CA ALA A 599 36.87 -12.11 18.05
C ALA A 599 36.62 -13.53 17.55
N SER A 600 35.38 -14.01 17.66
CA SER A 600 34.96 -15.34 17.21
C SER A 600 35.14 -15.52 15.70
N ILE A 601 34.70 -14.54 14.91
CA ILE A 601 34.88 -14.54 13.44
C ILE A 601 36.37 -14.52 13.08
N GLU A 602 37.17 -13.72 13.80
CA GLU A 602 38.61 -13.60 13.56
C GLU A 602 39.37 -14.89 13.92
N ILE A 603 39.00 -15.53 15.04
CA ILE A 603 39.53 -16.82 15.48
C ILE A 603 39.17 -17.90 14.46
N GLU A 604 37.91 -17.98 14.03
CA GLU A 604 37.49 -18.94 13.01
C GLU A 604 38.30 -18.76 11.72
N LYS A 605 38.52 -17.52 11.28
CA LYS A 605 39.31 -17.21 10.09
C LYS A 605 40.76 -17.68 10.23
N LYS A 606 41.42 -17.35 11.34
CA LYS A 606 42.83 -17.74 11.59
C LYS A 606 42.99 -19.25 11.76
N ILE A 607 42.05 -19.92 12.43
CA ILE A 607 42.07 -21.37 12.64
C ILE A 607 41.92 -22.15 11.32
N LYS A 608 41.12 -21.64 10.38
CA LYS A 608 40.98 -22.24 9.04
C LYS A 608 42.29 -22.24 8.23
N GLU A 609 43.19 -21.30 8.53
CA GLU A 609 44.47 -21.12 7.83
C GLU A 609 45.59 -22.04 8.38
N LEU A 610 45.43 -22.60 9.58
CA LEU A 610 46.44 -23.46 10.23
C LEU A 610 46.52 -24.86 9.62
N SER A 611 47.72 -25.45 9.63
CA SER A 611 47.96 -26.87 9.36
C SER A 611 47.58 -27.76 10.56
N GLU A 612 47.40 -29.07 10.34
CA GLU A 612 47.05 -30.03 11.42
C GLU A 612 48.09 -30.07 12.54
N LYS A 613 49.39 -29.94 12.21
CA LYS A 613 50.46 -29.88 13.21
C LYS A 613 50.43 -28.60 14.04
N GLU A 614 49.97 -27.50 13.46
CA GLU A 614 49.83 -26.22 14.14
C GLU A 614 48.58 -26.18 15.03
N LEU A 615 47.48 -26.83 14.61
CA LEU A 615 46.28 -26.99 15.42
C LEU A 615 46.51 -27.78 16.71
N GLN A 616 47.46 -28.72 16.71
CA GLN A 616 47.85 -29.48 17.89
C GLN A 616 48.87 -28.75 18.78
N ASN A 617 49.38 -27.60 18.36
CA ASN A 617 50.36 -26.84 19.11
C ASN A 617 49.68 -25.78 19.99
N GLU A 618 49.61 -26.07 21.28
CA GLU A 618 49.00 -25.20 22.29
C GLU A 618 49.55 -23.77 22.27
N LYS A 619 50.86 -23.58 22.05
CA LYS A 619 51.48 -22.25 21.97
C LYS A 619 50.95 -21.43 20.79
N VAL A 620 50.70 -22.07 19.65
CA VAL A 620 50.16 -21.41 18.45
C VAL A 620 48.71 -20.98 18.68
N ILE A 621 47.92 -21.81 19.36
CA ILE A 621 46.54 -21.48 19.73
C ILE A 621 46.50 -20.32 20.73
N ILE A 622 47.35 -20.32 21.75
CA ILE A 622 47.47 -19.22 22.72
C ILE A 622 47.78 -17.89 22.02
N ASP A 623 48.75 -17.88 21.10
CA ASP A 623 49.15 -16.67 20.38
C ASP A 623 48.02 -16.13 19.48
N ILE A 624 47.22 -17.00 18.88
CA ILE A 624 46.07 -16.61 18.06
C ILE A 624 44.95 -16.04 18.91
N LEU A 625 44.61 -16.70 20.01
CA LEU A 625 43.60 -16.21 20.94
C LEU A 625 44.00 -14.83 21.45
N ARG A 626 45.21 -14.67 22.00
CA ARG A 626 45.70 -13.36 22.47
C ARG A 626 45.56 -12.26 21.41
N LYS A 627 46.03 -12.49 20.19
CA LYS A 627 45.91 -11.52 19.09
C LYS A 627 44.47 -11.17 18.72
N CYS A 628 43.55 -12.12 18.83
CA CYS A 628 42.14 -11.89 18.51
C CYS A 628 41.38 -11.13 19.61
N PHE A 629 41.91 -11.04 20.83
CA PHE A 629 41.32 -10.30 21.95
C PHE A 629 42.10 -9.02 22.32
N GLU A 630 43.32 -8.82 21.80
CA GLU A 630 44.24 -7.71 22.15
C GLU A 630 43.67 -6.30 21.91
N ASP A 631 42.93 -6.10 20.82
CA ASP A 631 42.34 -4.80 20.46
C ASP A 631 40.88 -4.60 20.95
N LYS A 632 40.43 -5.44 21.90
CA LYS A 632 39.02 -5.52 22.31
C LYS A 632 38.89 -5.22 23.81
N GLU A 633 38.91 -3.93 24.16
CA GLU A 633 39.01 -3.41 25.53
C GLU A 633 38.00 -4.02 26.51
N ASP A 634 36.76 -4.29 26.08
CA ASP A 634 35.72 -4.77 26.99
C ASP A 634 35.85 -6.27 27.32
N ILE A 635 36.65 -7.01 26.55
CA ILE A 635 36.82 -8.48 26.66
C ILE A 635 38.29 -8.93 26.74
N ALA A 636 39.24 -8.00 26.84
CA ALA A 636 40.66 -8.31 26.95
C ALA A 636 41.00 -9.25 28.12
N SER A 637 40.21 -9.19 29.20
CA SER A 637 40.36 -10.10 30.36
C SER A 637 40.05 -11.57 30.07
N MET A 638 39.48 -11.90 28.90
CA MET A 638 39.30 -13.29 28.46
C MET A 638 40.64 -14.00 28.17
N VAL A 639 41.69 -13.24 27.84
CA VAL A 639 43.03 -13.76 27.54
C VAL A 639 44.02 -13.53 28.68
N GLU A 640 43.52 -13.28 29.89
CA GLU A 640 44.30 -13.09 31.10
C GLU A 640 43.98 -14.16 32.16
N GLY A 641 45.01 -14.56 32.94
CA GLY A 641 44.86 -15.45 34.09
C GLY A 641 44.14 -16.78 33.78
N GLY A 642 43.28 -17.22 34.71
CA GLY A 642 42.57 -18.51 34.63
C GLY A 642 41.52 -18.60 33.51
N ASN A 643 41.09 -17.47 32.92
CA ASN A 643 40.16 -17.49 31.80
C ASN A 643 40.85 -17.98 30.51
N LEU A 644 42.11 -17.55 30.28
CA LEU A 644 42.91 -18.01 29.15
C LEU A 644 43.19 -19.52 29.26
N GLU A 645 43.52 -20.00 30.46
CA GLU A 645 43.77 -21.43 30.71
C GLU A 645 42.52 -22.27 30.40
N MET A 646 41.35 -21.86 30.89
CA MET A 646 40.08 -22.53 30.59
C MET A 646 39.72 -22.48 29.10
N LEU A 647 40.00 -21.36 28.43
CA LEU A 647 39.72 -21.19 27.01
C LEU A 647 40.60 -22.11 26.16
N VAL A 648 41.89 -22.16 26.47
CA VAL A 648 42.88 -23.03 25.80
C VAL A 648 42.56 -24.49 26.04
N GLU A 649 42.22 -24.88 27.27
CA GLU A 649 41.86 -26.26 27.62
C GLU A 649 40.66 -26.73 26.79
N LYS A 650 39.57 -25.95 26.76
CA LYS A 650 38.37 -26.27 25.98
C LYS A 650 38.63 -26.32 24.47
N VAL A 651 39.43 -25.38 23.94
CA VAL A 651 39.81 -25.41 22.51
C VAL A 651 40.64 -26.65 22.19
N MET A 652 41.60 -27.00 23.03
CA MET A 652 42.47 -28.16 22.83
C MET A 652 41.70 -29.48 23.00
N GLU A 653 40.71 -29.54 23.90
CA GLU A 653 39.79 -30.67 24.04
C GLU A 653 38.98 -30.88 22.75
N LEU A 654 38.43 -29.81 22.17
CA LEU A 654 37.69 -29.87 20.91
C LEU A 654 38.56 -30.32 19.73
N VAL A 655 39.80 -29.83 19.66
CA VAL A 655 40.78 -30.26 18.65
C VAL A 655 41.12 -31.74 18.84
N ARG A 656 41.30 -32.23 20.07
CA ARG A 656 41.56 -33.65 20.35
C ARG A 656 40.38 -34.54 19.95
N ASN A 657 39.15 -34.18 20.32
CA ASN A 657 37.93 -34.95 20.04
C ASN A 657 37.55 -35.07 18.55
N LEU A 658 38.14 -34.23 17.69
CA LEU A 658 37.93 -34.24 16.24
C LEU A 658 39.02 -34.98 15.46
N TYR A 659 40.24 -35.11 16.01
CA TYR A 659 41.40 -35.72 15.35
C TYR A 659 41.89 -37.04 15.98
N LEU A 660 41.41 -37.39 17.18
CA LEU A 660 41.54 -38.70 17.83
C LEU A 660 40.16 -39.36 17.89
#